data_AF-A0AAD3D2E0-F1
#
_entry.id   AF-A0AAD3D2E0-F1
#
_cell.length_a   1.000
_cell.length_b   1.000
_cell.length_c   1.000
_cell.angle_alpha   90.00
_cell.angle_beta   90.00
_cell.angle_gamma   90.00
#
_symmetry.space_group_name_H-M   'P 1'
#
loop_
_entity.id
_entity.type
_entity.pdbx_description
1 polymer ?
#
loop_
_entity_poly.entity_id
_entity_poly.type
_entity_poly.pdbx_seq_one_letter_code
_entity_poly.pdbx_strand_id
1 'polypeptide(L)'
;MTTKAVSFNTEDEKIPDSLPSNDSFTRDFSGKSSLALRLFKANHTARDSKKMWLIFSTITVILFTVHSLAFFVTEFGIADRRNKYNQYTASEKCMASFKDSKFDVLNTNDYDKWMDESTELNLAQTGPHVGPSAIKEYIDFWKADFFQLFKRSSDLKITPLQQTHDQCSVTIATSDKIQIKQDYNPANRCLESFVSYRVTYKPEPFTVEAIDLFYPEQYFASLFGTEFLETDNIGKHICSILYDNCQVIEDLGFSNIEDCRLRYDALPSTKNVDWYLDDYSKGCWILNSAFVGKNSDRCSKLSFDPSEDPSMYCQQSRSEKPNDYFSSYELEQMAQNAYEMGFDETMIRECEFDLHGANIEPKFSKSHSFTGSYPVDDFNNLQFMSYVAFVMYFTMIITGFGSEYLVWRIVLSGEWDEEMEWKWKVAQFVFPILAATTLGLAISGNFFAIPLIVAAMWKLGFPESLILFHSAFYDEHRTWQQRTSDFIVGMGTVVHHSSCALYVATVVTKVLSPTPEVISVTLPLVMQHWVILLKYENSLLYIVLECIIEVWWEWTAFSVIAPVQELHWTGGIIIMSMLFAHWCYFGGGIFASLFAEDENNGDEHRESRLIRAVGDRSHVLSELSNSCKLQHLNKEFHDSINDPQKEVFMEDEDLGPILLNTQHSFEERHFNDGDFTTDDILAHMGSESFEA
;
A
#
# COMPACT_ATOMS: atom_id res chain seq x y z
N MET A 1 38.93 21.77 -35.98
CA MET A 1 39.76 20.72 -35.35
C MET A 1 39.69 19.47 -36.20
N THR A 2 40.83 19.09 -36.76
CA THR A 2 41.03 17.99 -37.72
C THR A 2 40.95 16.62 -37.05
N THR A 3 40.05 15.76 -37.51
CA THR A 3 39.98 14.34 -37.15
C THR A 3 41.01 13.55 -37.97
N LYS A 4 42.04 13.02 -37.28
CA LYS A 4 42.97 12.04 -37.84
C LYS A 4 42.35 10.65 -37.72
N ALA A 5 42.14 10.01 -38.86
CA ALA A 5 41.87 8.58 -38.95
C ALA A 5 43.16 7.80 -38.65
N VAL A 6 43.08 6.84 -37.72
CA VAL A 6 44.14 5.88 -37.43
C VAL A 6 43.77 4.58 -38.14
N SER A 7 44.55 4.19 -39.14
CA SER A 7 44.48 2.89 -39.81
C SER A 7 45.21 1.85 -38.97
N PHE A 8 44.51 0.79 -38.55
CA PHE A 8 45.15 -0.40 -37.98
C PHE A 8 45.64 -1.31 -39.11
N ASN A 9 46.94 -1.61 -39.11
CA ASN A 9 47.53 -2.67 -39.92
C ASN A 9 47.13 -4.02 -39.35
N THR A 10 46.57 -4.88 -40.20
CA THR A 10 46.43 -6.31 -39.97
C THR A 10 47.77 -6.99 -40.26
N GLU A 11 48.50 -7.36 -39.21
CA GLU A 11 49.58 -8.34 -39.34
C GLU A 11 48.98 -9.74 -39.24
N ASP A 12 49.25 -10.56 -40.25
CA ASP A 12 48.90 -11.97 -40.33
C ASP A 12 49.68 -12.77 -39.27
N GLU A 13 49.02 -13.05 -38.15
CA GLU A 13 49.54 -13.94 -37.11
C GLU A 13 49.35 -15.40 -37.53
N LYS A 14 50.47 -16.09 -37.77
CA LYS A 14 50.51 -17.53 -38.09
C LYS A 14 49.98 -18.36 -36.91
N ILE A 15 48.84 -19.02 -37.12
CA ILE A 15 48.27 -20.03 -36.23
C ILE A 15 49.23 -21.24 -36.15
N PRO A 16 49.67 -21.67 -34.96
CA PRO A 16 50.45 -22.90 -34.81
C PRO A 16 49.55 -24.16 -34.90
N ASP A 17 49.90 -25.08 -35.80
CA ASP A 17 49.21 -26.35 -36.13
C ASP A 17 49.31 -27.47 -35.06
N SER A 18 49.30 -27.14 -33.78
CA SER A 18 49.30 -28.17 -32.73
C SER A 18 48.41 -27.80 -31.55
N LEU A 19 47.12 -28.09 -31.71
CA LEU A 19 46.17 -28.18 -30.59
C LEU A 19 46.60 -29.34 -29.68
N PRO A 20 46.83 -29.11 -28.37
CA PRO A 20 47.01 -30.20 -27.43
C PRO A 20 45.74 -31.05 -27.39
N SER A 21 45.90 -32.38 -27.40
CA SER A 21 44.80 -33.34 -27.29
C SER A 21 43.96 -33.06 -26.03
N ASN A 22 42.66 -32.85 -26.22
CA ASN A 22 41.63 -32.48 -25.23
C ASN A 22 41.39 -33.50 -24.09
N ASP A 23 42.26 -34.48 -23.88
CA ASP A 23 42.00 -35.62 -22.98
C ASP A 23 42.42 -35.38 -21.51
N SER A 24 42.89 -34.18 -21.14
CA SER A 24 43.34 -33.89 -19.76
C SER A 24 42.48 -32.92 -18.97
N PHE A 25 41.25 -32.61 -19.40
CA PHE A 25 40.37 -31.64 -18.73
C PHE A 25 39.07 -32.26 -18.18
N THR A 26 39.15 -33.45 -17.60
CA THR A 26 38.12 -33.95 -16.68
C THR A 26 38.47 -33.48 -15.26
N ARG A 27 38.35 -32.18 -15.01
CA ARG A 27 38.35 -31.65 -13.63
C ARG A 27 37.07 -32.13 -12.95
N ASP A 28 37.21 -32.58 -11.72
CA ASP A 28 36.13 -33.03 -10.85
C ASP A 28 35.11 -31.90 -10.65
N PHE A 29 33.87 -32.11 -11.11
CA PHE A 29 32.78 -31.14 -11.01
C PHE A 29 31.91 -31.38 -9.76
N SER A 30 32.31 -32.29 -8.86
CA SER A 30 31.59 -32.59 -7.62
C SER A 30 31.65 -31.39 -6.64
N GLY A 31 30.77 -30.41 -6.82
CA GLY A 31 30.65 -29.25 -5.94
C GLY A 31 30.16 -27.95 -6.58
N LYS A 32 30.04 -27.88 -7.92
CA LYS A 32 29.51 -26.68 -8.59
C LYS A 32 27.98 -26.68 -8.61
N SER A 33 27.36 -25.49 -8.49
CA SER A 33 25.91 -25.37 -8.56
C SER A 33 25.36 -25.77 -9.94
N SER A 34 24.09 -26.17 -9.97
CA SER A 34 23.40 -26.51 -11.23
C SER A 34 23.30 -25.33 -12.21
N LEU A 35 23.41 -24.09 -11.71
CA LEU A 35 23.43 -22.85 -12.50
C LEU A 35 24.79 -22.63 -13.18
N ALA A 36 25.89 -22.87 -12.45
CA ALA A 36 27.26 -22.76 -12.95
C ALA A 36 27.47 -23.53 -14.26
N LEU A 37 27.01 -24.78 -14.26
CA LEU A 37 27.17 -25.72 -15.36
C LEU A 37 26.41 -25.27 -16.62
N ARG A 38 25.25 -24.61 -16.43
CA ARG A 38 24.40 -24.10 -17.51
C ARG A 38 25.03 -22.86 -18.14
N LEU A 39 25.59 -21.94 -17.35
CA LEU A 39 26.13 -20.68 -17.86
C LEU A 39 27.41 -20.84 -18.68
N PHE A 40 28.28 -21.76 -18.28
CA PHE A 40 29.51 -22.07 -19.03
C PHE A 40 29.21 -22.42 -20.49
N LYS A 41 28.15 -23.19 -20.74
CA LYS A 41 27.73 -23.61 -22.09
C LYS A 41 27.00 -22.50 -22.86
N ALA A 42 26.24 -21.67 -22.13
CA ALA A 42 25.36 -20.68 -22.72
C ALA A 42 26.08 -19.40 -23.21
N ASN A 43 27.30 -19.15 -22.72
CA ASN A 43 28.12 -17.97 -23.05
C ASN A 43 28.41 -17.81 -24.57
N HIS A 44 28.69 -18.90 -25.28
CA HIS A 44 28.91 -18.83 -26.74
C HIS A 44 27.66 -18.47 -27.54
N THR A 45 26.47 -18.78 -27.01
CA THR A 45 25.18 -18.58 -27.70
C THR A 45 24.53 -17.24 -27.40
N ALA A 46 24.84 -16.60 -26.27
CA ALA A 46 24.30 -15.28 -25.91
C ALA A 46 24.72 -14.13 -26.86
N ARG A 47 25.66 -14.39 -27.78
CA ARG A 47 26.01 -13.49 -28.88
C ARG A 47 25.04 -13.55 -30.06
N ASP A 48 24.22 -14.60 -30.15
CA ASP A 48 23.22 -14.75 -31.20
C ASP A 48 21.93 -14.00 -30.84
N SER A 49 21.81 -12.76 -31.33
CA SER A 49 20.65 -11.91 -31.08
C SER A 49 19.33 -12.57 -31.50
N LYS A 50 19.33 -13.44 -32.51
CA LYS A 50 18.11 -14.13 -32.96
C LYS A 50 17.57 -15.09 -31.92
N LYS A 51 18.45 -15.80 -31.21
CA LYS A 51 18.06 -16.73 -30.13
C LYS A 51 17.44 -15.98 -28.96
N MET A 52 18.02 -14.84 -28.59
CA MET A 52 17.45 -13.98 -27.55
C MET A 52 16.08 -13.42 -27.93
N TRP A 53 15.90 -12.97 -29.18
CA TRP A 53 14.59 -12.52 -29.67
C TRP A 53 13.52 -13.60 -29.59
N LEU A 54 13.87 -14.87 -29.88
CA LEU A 54 12.94 -15.98 -29.73
C LEU A 54 12.55 -16.17 -28.25
N ILE A 55 13.53 -16.19 -27.33
CA ILE A 55 13.27 -16.32 -25.89
C ILE A 55 12.35 -15.20 -25.41
N PHE A 56 12.64 -13.93 -25.75
CA PHE A 56 11.80 -12.80 -25.35
C PHE A 56 10.39 -12.89 -25.92
N SER A 57 10.25 -13.29 -27.20
CA SER A 57 8.93 -13.48 -27.81
C SER A 57 8.13 -14.58 -27.12
N THR A 58 8.77 -15.70 -26.77
CA THR A 58 8.14 -16.78 -26.00
C THR A 58 7.70 -16.32 -24.62
N ILE A 59 8.56 -15.59 -23.90
CA ILE A 59 8.24 -14.99 -22.60
C ILE A 59 7.01 -14.07 -22.71
N THR A 60 6.98 -13.18 -23.70
CA THR A 60 5.83 -12.28 -23.92
C THR A 60 4.54 -13.05 -24.17
N VAL A 61 4.59 -14.11 -24.98
CA VAL A 61 3.41 -14.96 -25.24
C VAL A 61 2.95 -15.66 -23.97
N ILE A 62 3.87 -16.26 -23.20
CA ILE A 62 3.55 -16.92 -21.92
C ILE A 62 2.87 -15.93 -20.96
N LEU A 63 3.46 -14.76 -20.75
CA LEU A 63 2.91 -13.75 -19.85
C LEU A 63 1.51 -13.31 -20.28
N PHE A 64 1.33 -13.01 -21.56
CA PHE A 64 0.02 -12.61 -22.08
C PHE A 64 -1.02 -13.71 -21.92
N THR A 65 -0.69 -14.96 -22.27
CA THR A 65 -1.60 -16.10 -22.16
C THR A 65 -1.98 -16.39 -20.71
N VAL A 66 -1.02 -16.46 -19.79
CA VAL A 66 -1.27 -16.82 -18.40
C VAL A 66 -2.07 -15.73 -17.69
N HIS A 67 -1.72 -14.45 -17.85
CA HIS A 67 -2.47 -13.36 -17.20
C HIS A 67 -3.88 -13.21 -17.80
N SER A 68 -4.05 -13.42 -19.11
CA SER A 68 -5.37 -13.42 -19.76
C SER A 68 -6.24 -14.60 -19.30
N LEU A 69 -5.65 -15.79 -19.13
CA LEU A 69 -6.35 -16.96 -18.60
C LEU A 69 -6.71 -16.76 -17.13
N ALA A 70 -5.79 -16.21 -16.33
CA ALA A 70 -6.06 -15.87 -14.94
C ALA A 70 -7.22 -14.89 -14.84
N PHE A 71 -7.24 -13.82 -15.64
CA PHE A 71 -8.36 -12.90 -15.76
C PHE A 71 -9.66 -13.62 -16.10
N PHE A 72 -9.64 -14.50 -17.10
CA PHE A 72 -10.83 -15.22 -17.52
C PHE A 72 -11.35 -16.16 -16.41
N VAL A 73 -10.47 -16.87 -15.72
CA VAL A 73 -10.84 -17.78 -14.62
C VAL A 73 -11.38 -17.02 -13.42
N THR A 74 -10.77 -15.88 -13.06
CA THR A 74 -11.26 -15.06 -11.95
C THR A 74 -12.61 -14.44 -12.29
N GLU A 75 -12.76 -13.89 -13.49
CA GLU A 75 -13.96 -13.16 -13.91
C GLU A 75 -15.14 -14.09 -14.26
N PHE A 76 -14.87 -15.22 -14.90
CA PHE A 76 -15.91 -16.12 -15.42
C PHE A 76 -15.91 -17.52 -14.82
N GLY A 77 -14.88 -17.92 -14.08
CA GLY A 77 -14.81 -19.24 -13.45
C GLY A 77 -15.24 -19.21 -11.98
N ILE A 78 -14.58 -18.34 -11.21
CA ILE A 78 -14.82 -18.16 -9.77
C ILE A 78 -16.01 -17.22 -9.54
N ALA A 79 -16.11 -16.16 -10.36
CA ALA A 79 -17.17 -15.16 -10.25
C ALA A 79 -18.43 -15.47 -11.10
N ASP A 80 -18.50 -16.60 -11.83
CA ASP A 80 -19.76 -17.07 -12.44
C ASP A 80 -20.71 -17.70 -11.39
N ARG A 81 -20.91 -16.98 -10.28
CA ARG A 81 -22.16 -17.02 -9.53
C ARG A 81 -23.19 -16.21 -10.29
N ARG A 82 -23.70 -16.84 -11.34
CA ARG A 82 -24.91 -16.46 -12.10
C ARG A 82 -26.21 -16.42 -11.26
N ASN A 83 -26.13 -16.23 -9.94
CA ASN A 83 -27.22 -15.73 -9.10
C ASN A 83 -27.12 -14.20 -9.01
N LYS A 84 -27.52 -13.58 -10.12
CA LYS A 84 -27.60 -12.15 -10.42
C LYS A 84 -28.55 -11.32 -9.53
N TYR A 85 -28.61 -11.57 -8.22
CA TYR A 85 -29.42 -10.74 -7.33
C TYR A 85 -28.78 -10.23 -6.03
N ASN A 86 -27.58 -10.65 -5.59
CA ASN A 86 -27.14 -10.30 -4.22
C ASN A 86 -25.63 -10.15 -3.94
N GLN A 87 -24.75 -10.02 -4.93
CA GLN A 87 -23.31 -9.82 -4.64
C GLN A 87 -22.77 -8.60 -5.36
N TYR A 88 -23.32 -7.44 -5.04
CA TYR A 88 -22.48 -6.24 -5.03
C TYR A 88 -21.34 -6.50 -4.04
N THR A 89 -20.10 -6.16 -4.39
CA THR A 89 -19.02 -6.05 -3.39
C THR A 89 -19.53 -5.18 -2.24
N ALA A 90 -19.01 -5.33 -1.02
CA ALA A 90 -19.41 -4.45 0.09
C ALA A 90 -19.31 -2.96 -0.34
N SER A 91 -18.28 -2.63 -1.12
CA SER A 91 -18.11 -1.33 -1.75
C SER A 91 -19.24 -0.88 -2.65
N GLU A 92 -19.56 -1.68 -3.66
CA GLU A 92 -20.63 -1.37 -4.60
C GLU A 92 -21.98 -1.33 -3.89
N LYS A 93 -22.22 -2.20 -2.90
CA LYS A 93 -23.45 -2.20 -2.11
C LYS A 93 -23.58 -0.91 -1.33
N CYS A 94 -22.50 -0.49 -0.67
CA CYS A 94 -22.45 0.78 0.06
C CYS A 94 -22.74 1.96 -0.86
N MET A 95 -22.02 2.07 -1.99
CA MET A 95 -22.16 3.20 -2.90
C MET A 95 -23.50 3.21 -3.65
N ALA A 96 -24.00 2.05 -4.05
CA ALA A 96 -25.32 1.91 -4.67
C ALA A 96 -26.41 2.29 -3.67
N SER A 97 -26.37 1.77 -2.44
CA SER A 97 -27.35 2.10 -1.39
C SER A 97 -27.36 3.58 -1.05
N PHE A 98 -26.18 4.21 -0.92
CA PHE A 98 -26.07 5.65 -0.68
C PHE A 98 -26.63 6.49 -1.84
N LYS A 99 -26.35 6.10 -3.08
CA LYS A 99 -26.85 6.80 -4.27
C LYS A 99 -28.37 6.63 -4.42
N ASP A 100 -28.87 5.43 -4.18
CA ASP A 100 -30.29 5.08 -4.32
C ASP A 100 -31.14 5.70 -3.21
N SER A 101 -30.58 5.88 -2.00
CA SER A 101 -31.26 6.54 -0.89
C SER A 101 -31.50 8.03 -1.15
N LYS A 102 -30.72 8.63 -2.06
CA LYS A 102 -30.69 10.08 -2.35
C LYS A 102 -30.51 10.90 -1.07
N PHE A 103 -29.72 10.37 -0.15
CA PHE A 103 -29.43 11.04 1.11
C PHE A 103 -28.80 12.41 0.83
N ASP A 104 -29.40 13.45 1.38
CA ASP A 104 -28.85 14.81 1.38
C ASP A 104 -29.00 15.37 2.79
N VAL A 105 -27.85 15.60 3.44
CA VAL A 105 -27.81 16.13 4.81
C VAL A 105 -28.57 17.45 4.93
N LEU A 106 -28.66 18.27 3.87
CA LEU A 106 -29.38 19.54 3.90
C LEU A 106 -30.90 19.40 3.70
N ASN A 107 -31.39 18.22 3.28
CA ASN A 107 -32.82 17.96 3.10
C ASN A 107 -33.47 17.45 4.40
N THR A 108 -33.60 18.37 5.36
CA THR A 108 -34.13 18.09 6.71
C THR A 108 -35.61 17.68 6.77
N ASN A 109 -36.32 17.67 5.63
CA ASN A 109 -37.71 17.19 5.57
C ASN A 109 -37.80 15.67 5.42
N ASP A 110 -36.71 15.01 5.04
CA ASP A 110 -36.66 13.58 4.74
C ASP A 110 -35.89 12.78 5.80
N TYR A 111 -35.50 13.40 6.92
CA TYR A 111 -34.70 12.72 7.95
C TYR A 111 -35.38 11.48 8.52
N ASP A 112 -36.70 11.49 8.71
CA ASP A 112 -37.46 10.32 9.19
C ASP A 112 -37.37 9.10 8.23
N LYS A 113 -36.91 9.30 6.98
CA LYS A 113 -36.66 8.22 6.02
C LYS A 113 -35.29 7.57 6.18
N TRP A 114 -34.32 8.32 6.73
CA TRP A 114 -32.91 7.94 6.72
C TRP A 114 -32.34 7.75 8.12
N MET A 115 -32.95 8.34 9.14
CA MET A 115 -32.42 8.43 10.50
C MET A 115 -33.42 7.80 11.48
N ASP A 116 -32.90 7.24 12.56
CA ASP A 116 -33.67 6.77 13.72
C ASP A 116 -33.33 7.60 14.96
N GLU A 117 -34.05 7.35 16.07
CA GLU A 117 -33.83 8.08 17.34
C GLU A 117 -32.44 7.87 17.95
N SER A 118 -31.68 6.89 17.47
CA SER A 118 -30.29 6.65 17.89
C SER A 118 -29.26 7.26 16.95
N THR A 119 -29.67 7.89 15.84
CA THR A 119 -28.74 8.55 14.93
C THR A 119 -28.06 9.71 15.63
N GLU A 120 -26.74 9.81 15.51
CA GLU A 120 -25.95 10.88 16.13
C GLU A 120 -25.34 11.78 15.07
N LEU A 121 -25.37 13.10 15.29
CA LEU A 121 -24.54 14.06 14.56
C LEU A 121 -23.52 14.66 15.52
N ASN A 122 -22.25 14.50 15.19
CA ASN A 122 -21.14 15.00 15.99
C ASN A 122 -20.50 16.19 15.30
N LEU A 123 -20.25 17.27 16.05
CA LEU A 123 -19.36 18.34 15.65
C LEU A 123 -18.54 18.75 16.85
N ALA A 124 -17.22 18.75 16.73
CA ALA A 124 -16.30 19.03 17.83
C ALA A 124 -16.61 20.32 18.59
N GLN A 125 -17.06 21.37 17.90
CA GLN A 125 -17.34 22.68 18.51
C GLN A 125 -18.69 22.78 19.23
N THR A 126 -19.62 21.84 19.02
CA THR A 126 -20.97 21.87 19.63
C THR A 126 -21.33 20.59 20.38
N GLY A 127 -20.57 19.52 20.20
CA GLY A 127 -20.85 18.19 20.71
C GLY A 127 -21.88 17.41 19.87
N PRO A 128 -22.40 16.29 20.43
CA PRO A 128 -23.32 15.39 19.76
C PRO A 128 -24.77 15.88 19.80
N HIS A 129 -25.50 15.63 18.72
CA HIS A 129 -26.94 15.83 18.59
C HIS A 129 -27.59 14.48 18.25
N VAL A 130 -28.47 13.99 19.11
CA VAL A 130 -29.05 12.64 18.99
C VAL A 130 -30.51 12.71 18.52
N GLY A 131 -30.83 11.92 17.51
CA GLY A 131 -32.15 11.74 16.93
C GLY A 131 -32.51 12.77 15.84
N PRO A 132 -33.47 12.45 14.96
CA PRO A 132 -33.74 13.23 13.75
C PRO A 132 -34.16 14.68 14.05
N SER A 133 -34.89 14.89 15.15
CA SER A 133 -35.37 16.21 15.57
C SER A 133 -34.24 17.14 16.02
N ALA A 134 -33.31 16.64 16.85
CA ALA A 134 -32.18 17.44 17.32
C ALA A 134 -31.20 17.75 16.19
N ILE A 135 -30.92 16.77 15.33
CA ILE A 135 -30.08 16.93 14.15
C ILE A 135 -30.71 17.94 13.17
N LYS A 136 -32.02 17.84 12.93
CA LYS A 136 -32.77 18.77 12.07
C LYS A 136 -32.67 20.20 12.57
N GLU A 137 -32.91 20.41 13.86
CA GLU A 137 -32.82 21.75 14.46
C GLU A 137 -31.42 22.33 14.21
N TYR A 138 -30.37 21.54 14.45
CA TYR A 138 -28.98 21.96 14.25
C TYR A 138 -28.67 22.30 12.78
N ILE A 139 -29.00 21.41 11.84
CA ILE A 139 -28.76 21.65 10.40
C ILE A 139 -29.61 22.80 9.86
N ASP A 140 -30.80 23.04 10.43
CA ASP A 140 -31.65 24.18 10.07
C ASP A 140 -31.11 25.53 10.60
N PHE A 141 -29.96 25.57 11.30
CA PHE A 141 -29.26 26.81 11.66
C PHE A 141 -29.06 27.73 10.45
N TRP A 142 -28.75 27.17 9.27
CA TRP A 142 -28.58 27.95 8.03
C TRP A 142 -29.86 28.65 7.54
N LYS A 143 -31.01 28.28 8.09
CA LYS A 143 -32.31 28.91 7.83
C LYS A 143 -32.66 29.98 8.88
N ALA A 144 -31.71 30.35 9.74
CA ALA A 144 -31.92 31.41 10.73
C ALA A 144 -32.08 32.79 10.06
N ASP A 145 -32.73 33.70 10.78
CA ASP A 145 -33.10 35.00 10.23
C ASP A 145 -31.91 35.89 9.88
N PHE A 146 -30.72 35.63 10.41
CA PHE A 146 -29.52 36.38 10.06
C PHE A 146 -28.91 36.03 8.71
N PHE A 147 -29.26 34.89 8.12
CA PHE A 147 -28.76 34.49 6.81
C PHE A 147 -29.64 35.02 5.69
N GLN A 148 -29.01 35.66 4.70
CA GLN A 148 -29.63 36.02 3.44
C GLN A 148 -29.60 34.86 2.44
N LEU A 149 -28.48 34.14 2.41
CA LEU A 149 -28.25 33.03 1.50
C LEU A 149 -27.42 31.97 2.21
N PHE A 150 -27.85 30.72 2.05
CA PHE A 150 -27.03 29.54 2.27
C PHE A 150 -27.16 28.65 1.03
N LYS A 151 -26.04 28.30 0.40
CA LYS A 151 -26.04 27.36 -0.73
C LYS A 151 -24.75 26.59 -0.82
N ARG A 152 -24.85 25.32 -1.20
CA ARG A 152 -23.71 24.52 -1.62
C ARG A 152 -23.11 25.12 -2.90
N SER A 153 -21.81 25.38 -2.92
CA SER A 153 -21.09 26.02 -4.03
C SER A 153 -20.31 25.05 -4.93
N SER A 154 -20.09 23.82 -4.48
CA SER A 154 -19.44 22.78 -5.28
C SER A 154 -20.26 21.49 -5.28
N ASP A 155 -20.00 20.63 -6.25
CA ASP A 155 -20.55 19.28 -6.24
C ASP A 155 -20.04 18.48 -5.03
N LEU A 156 -20.78 17.43 -4.67
CA LEU A 156 -20.38 16.51 -3.60
C LEU A 156 -19.26 15.60 -4.09
N LYS A 157 -18.11 15.64 -3.43
CA LYS A 157 -17.05 14.64 -3.60
C LYS A 157 -17.23 13.55 -2.55
N ILE A 158 -17.64 12.35 -2.97
CA ILE A 158 -17.89 11.21 -2.08
C ILE A 158 -16.73 10.23 -2.18
N THR A 159 -16.12 9.90 -1.05
CA THR A 159 -14.99 8.98 -0.94
C THR A 159 -15.33 7.86 0.04
N PRO A 160 -15.27 6.58 -0.35
CA PRO A 160 -15.49 5.48 0.58
C PRO A 160 -14.34 5.35 1.59
N LEU A 161 -14.67 5.12 2.86
CA LEU A 161 -13.69 4.90 3.93
C LEU A 161 -13.67 3.45 4.41
N GLN A 162 -14.83 2.93 4.81
CA GLN A 162 -14.97 1.59 5.37
C GLN A 162 -16.23 0.94 4.80
N GLN A 163 -16.09 -0.32 4.40
CA GLN A 163 -17.14 -1.03 3.68
C GLN A 163 -17.21 -2.45 4.21
N THR A 164 -18.11 -2.68 5.15
CA THR A 164 -18.51 -4.01 5.58
C THR A 164 -19.87 -4.34 4.96
N HIS A 165 -20.30 -5.60 5.02
CA HIS A 165 -21.61 -5.98 4.49
C HIS A 165 -22.78 -5.29 5.22
N ASP A 166 -22.60 -4.98 6.51
CA ASP A 166 -23.67 -4.49 7.39
C ASP A 166 -23.56 -2.99 7.70
N GLN A 167 -22.37 -2.43 7.56
CA GLN A 167 -22.07 -1.04 7.87
C GLN A 167 -21.12 -0.44 6.82
N CYS A 168 -21.49 0.73 6.34
CA CYS A 168 -20.80 1.51 5.34
C CYS A 168 -20.39 2.86 5.93
N SER A 169 -19.24 3.37 5.53
CA SER A 169 -18.79 4.71 5.88
C SER A 169 -18.24 5.43 4.65
N VAL A 170 -18.75 6.63 4.40
CA VAL A 170 -18.31 7.50 3.30
C VAL A 170 -17.95 8.89 3.85
N THR A 171 -16.85 9.45 3.36
CA THR A 171 -16.53 10.87 3.54
C THR A 171 -17.12 11.65 2.39
N ILE A 172 -17.82 12.72 2.71
CA ILE A 172 -18.39 13.65 1.74
C ILE A 172 -17.67 14.98 1.95
N ALA A 173 -17.17 15.57 0.87
CA ALA A 173 -16.54 16.87 0.87
C ALA A 173 -17.27 17.80 -0.11
N THR A 174 -17.47 19.04 0.30
CA THR A 174 -18.12 20.08 -0.49
C THR A 174 -17.67 21.46 -0.01
N SER A 175 -18.28 22.51 -0.56
CA SER A 175 -18.14 23.87 -0.10
C SER A 175 -19.51 24.52 0.03
N ASP A 176 -19.66 25.34 1.07
CA ASP A 176 -20.89 26.07 1.35
C ASP A 176 -20.63 27.59 1.34
N LYS A 177 -21.55 28.32 0.72
CA LYS A 177 -21.58 29.80 0.67
C LYS A 177 -22.66 30.34 1.59
N ILE A 178 -22.26 31.33 2.37
CA ILE A 178 -23.08 31.97 3.39
C ILE A 178 -23.03 33.48 3.20
N GLN A 179 -24.19 34.11 3.17
CA GLN A 179 -24.32 35.58 3.19
C GLN A 179 -25.17 36.01 4.36
N ILE A 180 -24.70 37.01 5.09
CA ILE A 180 -25.42 37.61 6.23
C ILE A 180 -26.29 38.75 5.71
N LYS A 181 -27.53 38.87 6.19
CA LYS A 181 -28.38 40.01 5.81
C LYS A 181 -27.73 41.32 6.26
N GLN A 182 -27.84 42.35 5.43
CA GLN A 182 -27.25 43.67 5.67
C GLN A 182 -27.68 44.28 7.02
N ASP A 183 -28.89 43.98 7.48
CA ASP A 183 -29.42 44.45 8.76
C ASP A 183 -28.59 43.96 9.95
N TYR A 184 -27.95 42.80 9.84
CA TYR A 184 -27.12 42.21 10.89
C TYR A 184 -25.63 42.46 10.68
N ASN A 185 -25.19 42.53 9.42
CA ASN A 185 -23.82 42.88 9.08
C ASN A 185 -23.78 43.91 7.93
N PRO A 186 -23.54 45.20 8.24
CA PRO A 186 -23.59 46.27 7.25
C PRO A 186 -22.47 46.20 6.20
N ALA A 187 -21.46 45.37 6.40
CA ALA A 187 -20.36 45.19 5.45
C ALA A 187 -20.70 44.28 4.26
N ASN A 188 -21.91 43.71 4.19
CA ASN A 188 -22.36 42.82 3.10
C ASN A 188 -21.34 41.71 2.80
N ARG A 189 -20.94 40.98 3.85
CA ARG A 189 -19.94 39.93 3.71
C ARG A 189 -20.55 38.62 3.24
N CYS A 190 -19.76 37.89 2.46
CA CYS A 190 -20.04 36.53 1.99
C CYS A 190 -18.85 35.66 2.35
N LEU A 191 -19.10 34.51 2.97
CA LEU A 191 -18.10 33.51 3.32
C LEU A 191 -18.36 32.23 2.53
N GLU A 192 -17.32 31.71 1.90
CA GLU A 192 -17.31 30.35 1.34
C GLU A 192 -16.38 29.50 2.19
N SER A 193 -16.86 28.34 2.63
CA SER A 193 -16.08 27.42 3.47
C SER A 193 -16.06 26.04 2.85
N PHE A 194 -14.93 25.36 2.96
CA PHE A 194 -14.89 23.92 2.84
C PHE A 194 -15.67 23.28 3.98
N VAL A 195 -16.38 22.19 3.67
CA VAL A 195 -17.10 21.36 4.63
C VAL A 195 -16.84 19.91 4.26
N SER A 196 -16.53 19.08 5.25
CA SER A 196 -16.49 17.64 5.06
C SER A 196 -17.28 16.95 6.17
N TYR A 197 -17.83 15.78 5.86
CA TYR A 197 -18.49 14.99 6.88
C TYR A 197 -18.43 13.51 6.54
N ARG A 198 -18.27 12.68 7.58
CA ARG A 198 -18.32 11.23 7.48
C ARG A 198 -19.74 10.77 7.80
N VAL A 199 -20.31 9.97 6.91
CA VAL A 199 -21.62 9.34 7.11
C VAL A 199 -21.41 7.85 7.32
N THR A 200 -21.76 7.36 8.49
CA THR A 200 -21.80 5.92 8.80
C THR A 200 -23.25 5.46 8.73
N TYR A 201 -23.52 4.40 7.96
CA TYR A 201 -24.88 3.95 7.66
C TYR A 201 -24.96 2.44 7.40
N LYS A 202 -26.13 1.86 7.64
CA LYS A 202 -26.52 0.52 7.19
C LYS A 202 -27.01 0.61 5.76
N PRO A 203 -26.59 -0.29 4.84
CA PRO A 203 -27.03 -0.22 3.45
C PRO A 203 -28.42 -0.81 3.20
N GLU A 204 -28.95 -1.66 4.09
CA GLU A 204 -30.22 -2.38 3.87
C GLU A 204 -30.98 -2.70 5.19
N PRO A 205 -32.07 -1.98 5.50
CA PRO A 205 -32.50 -0.74 4.85
C PRO A 205 -31.44 0.37 4.99
N PHE A 206 -31.45 1.35 4.08
CA PHE A 206 -30.59 2.52 4.23
C PHE A 206 -30.94 3.26 5.52
N THR A 207 -30.03 3.28 6.49
CA THR A 207 -30.23 3.99 7.76
C THR A 207 -28.91 4.58 8.22
N VAL A 208 -28.86 5.89 8.36
CA VAL A 208 -27.72 6.63 8.91
C VAL A 208 -27.64 6.35 10.39
N GLU A 209 -26.46 5.94 10.85
CA GLU A 209 -26.16 5.71 12.26
C GLU A 209 -25.43 6.91 12.86
N ALA A 210 -24.50 7.51 12.12
CA ALA A 210 -23.73 8.65 12.58
C ALA A 210 -23.34 9.61 11.43
N ILE A 211 -23.26 10.89 11.77
CA ILE A 211 -22.73 11.96 10.92
C ILE A 211 -21.67 12.71 11.71
N ASP A 212 -20.41 12.56 11.36
CA ASP A 212 -19.33 13.37 11.95
C ASP A 212 -19.06 14.55 11.02
N LEU A 213 -19.32 15.77 11.48
CA LEU A 213 -19.09 17.01 10.71
C LEU A 213 -17.68 17.56 10.97
N PHE A 214 -17.05 18.02 9.91
CA PHE A 214 -15.80 18.76 9.93
C PHE A 214 -15.99 20.13 9.29
N TYR A 215 -15.66 21.17 10.06
CA TYR A 215 -15.43 22.53 9.59
C TYR A 215 -14.04 22.96 10.04
N PRO A 216 -13.32 23.76 9.23
CA PRO A 216 -12.01 24.28 9.61
C PRO A 216 -12.16 25.28 10.77
N GLU A 217 -11.17 25.39 11.65
CA GLU A 217 -11.25 26.32 12.80
C GLU A 217 -11.46 27.79 12.37
N GLN A 218 -10.85 28.18 11.26
CA GLN A 218 -10.98 29.51 10.67
C GLN A 218 -12.41 29.84 10.25
N TYR A 219 -13.22 28.82 9.95
CA TYR A 219 -14.64 29.00 9.67
C TYR A 219 -15.38 29.54 10.89
N PHE A 220 -15.22 28.91 12.06
CA PHE A 220 -15.85 29.37 13.30
C PHE A 220 -15.32 30.74 13.72
N ALA A 221 -14.01 30.96 13.54
CA ALA A 221 -13.38 32.25 13.80
C ALA A 221 -13.99 33.38 12.98
N SER A 222 -14.24 33.13 11.69
CA SER A 222 -14.82 34.12 10.80
C SER A 222 -16.31 34.29 11.07
N LEU A 223 -17.08 33.19 11.06
CA LEU A 223 -18.53 33.23 11.13
C LEU A 223 -19.03 33.69 12.50
N PHE A 224 -18.57 33.06 13.58
CA PHE A 224 -19.04 33.31 14.95
C PHE A 224 -18.17 34.29 15.74
N GLY A 225 -17.05 34.74 15.17
CA GLY A 225 -16.24 35.81 15.73
C GLY A 225 -16.71 37.20 15.28
N THR A 226 -15.83 38.19 15.50
CA THR A 226 -16.09 39.62 15.28
C THR A 226 -16.32 40.04 13.83
N GLU A 227 -16.16 39.12 12.87
CA GLU A 227 -16.22 39.45 11.45
C GLU A 227 -17.62 39.38 10.85
N PHE A 228 -18.41 38.36 11.22
CA PHE A 228 -19.71 38.07 10.59
C PHE A 228 -20.89 38.21 11.55
N LEU A 229 -20.97 37.36 12.59
CA LEU A 229 -22.15 37.30 13.47
C LEU A 229 -21.96 37.98 14.83
N GLU A 230 -20.73 38.21 15.32
CA GLU A 230 -20.54 38.92 16.60
C GLU A 230 -20.65 40.46 16.41
N THR A 231 -21.83 40.93 16.00
CA THR A 231 -22.15 42.36 15.78
C THR A 231 -23.17 42.87 16.81
N ASP A 232 -23.20 44.19 17.03
CA ASP A 232 -24.19 44.84 17.92
C ASP A 232 -25.64 44.60 17.44
N ASN A 233 -25.86 44.50 16.13
CA ASN A 233 -27.19 44.22 15.57
C ASN A 233 -27.63 42.78 15.85
N ILE A 234 -26.72 41.81 15.84
CA ILE A 234 -27.02 40.44 16.24
C ILE A 234 -27.33 40.38 17.74
N GLY A 235 -26.55 41.04 18.60
CA GLY A 235 -26.84 41.10 20.04
C GLY A 235 -28.24 41.66 20.36
N LYS A 236 -28.63 42.75 19.68
CA LYS A 236 -29.99 43.31 19.76
C LYS A 236 -31.06 42.32 19.30
N HIS A 237 -30.82 41.60 18.21
CA HIS A 237 -31.76 40.63 17.68
C HIS A 237 -31.94 39.42 18.61
N ILE A 238 -30.85 38.88 19.14
CA ILE A 238 -30.87 37.80 20.14
C ILE A 238 -31.72 38.21 21.34
N CYS A 239 -31.47 39.38 21.91
CA CYS A 239 -32.24 39.87 23.05
C CYS A 239 -33.72 40.14 22.72
N SER A 240 -34.05 40.57 21.50
CA SER A 240 -35.45 40.68 21.05
C SER A 240 -36.12 39.31 20.98
N ILE A 241 -35.47 38.32 20.36
CA ILE A 241 -36.01 36.94 20.26
C ILE A 241 -36.27 36.37 21.65
N LEU A 242 -35.31 36.52 22.57
CA LEU A 242 -35.45 36.07 23.95
C LEU A 242 -36.61 36.77 24.66
N TYR A 243 -36.72 38.09 24.54
CA TYR A 243 -37.79 38.86 25.14
C TYR A 243 -39.18 38.48 24.58
N ASP A 244 -39.27 38.21 23.28
CA ASP A 244 -40.53 37.93 22.59
C ASP A 244 -41.00 36.48 22.75
N ASN A 245 -40.08 35.52 22.90
CA ASN A 245 -40.40 34.09 22.89
C ASN A 245 -40.25 33.38 24.24
N CYS A 246 -39.47 33.93 25.17
CA CYS A 246 -39.26 33.33 26.49
C CYS A 246 -40.22 33.95 27.52
N GLN A 247 -41.15 33.15 28.05
CA GLN A 247 -42.23 33.64 28.92
C GLN A 247 -41.75 34.22 30.26
N VAL A 248 -40.55 33.86 30.71
CA VAL A 248 -40.02 34.30 32.00
C VAL A 248 -38.64 34.91 31.82
N ILE A 249 -38.63 36.19 31.48
CA ILE A 249 -37.44 37.04 31.41
C ILE A 249 -36.69 37.04 32.76
N GLU A 250 -37.42 36.95 33.88
CA GLU A 250 -36.85 36.81 35.23
C GLU A 250 -36.04 35.52 35.41
N ASP A 251 -36.46 34.40 34.79
CA ASP A 251 -35.76 33.10 34.89
C ASP A 251 -34.47 33.09 34.06
N LEU A 252 -34.38 33.98 33.06
CA LEU A 252 -33.14 34.21 32.31
C LEU A 252 -32.22 35.23 33.01
N GLY A 253 -32.67 35.80 34.13
CA GLY A 253 -31.87 36.67 34.98
C GLY A 253 -31.75 38.12 34.51
N PHE A 254 -32.48 38.57 33.48
CA PHE A 254 -32.48 39.97 33.04
C PHE A 254 -33.85 40.63 33.22
N SER A 255 -33.89 41.96 33.25
CA SER A 255 -35.10 42.76 33.56
C SER A 255 -35.72 43.45 32.35
N ASN A 256 -34.95 43.67 31.29
CA ASN A 256 -35.37 44.29 30.04
C ASN A 256 -34.34 44.00 28.92
N ILE A 257 -34.65 44.40 27.68
CA ILE A 257 -33.79 44.16 26.51
C ILE A 257 -32.38 44.76 26.67
N GLU A 258 -32.24 45.92 27.33
CA GLU A 258 -30.93 46.55 27.52
C GLU A 258 -30.09 45.81 28.56
N ASP A 259 -30.71 45.27 29.60
CA ASP A 259 -30.05 44.39 30.59
C ASP A 259 -29.58 43.08 29.93
N CYS A 260 -30.43 42.47 29.08
CA CYS A 260 -30.00 41.32 28.25
C CYS A 260 -28.77 41.67 27.41
N ARG A 261 -28.80 42.83 26.73
CA ARG A 261 -27.71 43.26 25.85
C ARG A 261 -26.41 43.48 26.62
N LEU A 262 -26.46 44.16 27.77
CA LEU A 262 -25.29 44.36 28.63
C LEU A 262 -24.66 43.05 29.08
N ARG A 263 -25.48 42.04 29.38
CA ARG A 263 -24.99 40.70 29.77
C ARG A 263 -24.45 39.91 28.59
N TYR A 264 -25.12 39.95 27.43
CA TYR A 264 -24.62 39.34 26.20
C TYR A 264 -23.27 39.92 25.79
N ASP A 265 -23.10 41.25 25.86
CA ASP A 265 -21.84 41.92 25.53
C ASP A 265 -20.71 41.53 26.49
N ALA A 266 -21.04 41.13 27.72
CA ALA A 266 -20.09 40.65 28.73
C ALA A 266 -19.68 39.18 28.54
N LEU A 267 -20.36 38.41 27.70
CA LEU A 267 -19.98 37.03 27.38
C LEU A 267 -18.62 36.98 26.67
N PRO A 268 -17.82 35.92 26.86
CA PRO A 268 -16.61 35.69 26.09
C PRO A 268 -16.91 35.69 24.59
N SER A 269 -16.09 36.41 23.82
CA SER A 269 -16.07 36.24 22.37
C SER A 269 -15.67 34.80 22.04
N THR A 270 -16.24 34.24 20.99
CA THR A 270 -15.90 32.91 20.44
C THR A 270 -14.39 32.76 20.21
N LYS A 271 -13.70 33.86 19.89
CA LYS A 271 -12.24 33.90 19.75
C LYS A 271 -11.46 33.58 21.03
N ASN A 272 -12.01 33.93 22.18
CA ASN A 272 -11.32 33.79 23.46
C ASN A 272 -11.47 32.38 24.06
N VAL A 273 -12.29 31.52 23.43
CA VAL A 273 -12.58 30.15 23.86
C VAL A 273 -12.25 29.16 22.75
N ASP A 274 -11.13 29.39 22.04
CA ASP A 274 -10.62 28.50 20.98
C ASP A 274 -11.66 28.11 19.91
N TRP A 275 -12.57 29.05 19.60
CA TRP A 275 -13.60 28.91 18.57
C TRP A 275 -14.71 27.90 18.85
N TYR A 276 -14.79 27.42 20.09
CA TYR A 276 -15.87 26.54 20.53
C TYR A 276 -17.20 27.31 20.63
N LEU A 277 -18.28 26.61 20.30
CA LEU A 277 -19.65 27.12 20.38
C LEU A 277 -20.33 26.58 21.64
N ASP A 278 -19.57 26.49 22.74
CA ASP A 278 -20.00 26.10 24.09
C ASP A 278 -19.43 27.11 25.13
N ASP A 279 -19.37 26.73 26.41
CA ASP A 279 -18.76 27.49 27.53
C ASP A 279 -19.12 28.99 27.62
N TYR A 280 -20.42 29.27 27.57
CA TYR A 280 -21.01 30.61 27.64
C TYR A 280 -20.47 31.58 26.59
N SER A 281 -19.92 31.07 25.50
CA SER A 281 -19.46 31.90 24.40
C SER A 281 -20.61 32.63 23.71
N LYS A 282 -20.32 33.81 23.15
CA LYS A 282 -21.26 34.48 22.25
C LYS A 282 -21.64 33.60 21.07
N GLY A 283 -20.72 32.77 20.57
CA GLY A 283 -20.97 31.77 19.53
C GLY A 283 -22.11 30.81 19.90
N CYS A 284 -22.09 30.25 21.12
CA CYS A 284 -23.16 29.38 21.60
C CYS A 284 -24.51 30.11 21.67
N TRP A 285 -24.48 31.36 22.12
CA TRP A 285 -25.68 32.21 22.21
C TRP A 285 -26.27 32.55 20.84
N ILE A 286 -25.42 32.92 19.87
CA ILE A 286 -25.81 33.16 18.48
C ILE A 286 -26.47 31.90 17.91
N LEU A 287 -25.83 30.74 18.06
CA LEU A 287 -26.34 29.45 17.59
C LEU A 287 -27.73 29.14 18.18
N ASN A 288 -27.86 29.16 19.50
CA ASN A 288 -29.12 28.75 20.15
C ASN A 288 -30.24 29.78 19.99
N SER A 289 -29.92 31.06 19.76
CA SER A 289 -30.94 32.08 19.47
C SER A 289 -31.74 31.80 18.20
N ALA A 290 -31.08 31.18 17.20
CA ALA A 290 -31.73 30.75 15.96
C ALA A 290 -32.84 29.72 16.20
N PHE A 291 -32.74 28.95 17.28
CA PHE A 291 -33.68 27.89 17.64
C PHE A 291 -34.80 28.40 18.54
N VAL A 292 -34.51 29.32 19.46
CA VAL A 292 -35.52 29.89 20.37
C VAL A 292 -36.69 30.54 19.61
N GLY A 293 -36.43 31.21 18.50
CA GLY A 293 -37.48 31.80 17.67
C GLY A 293 -38.47 30.79 17.08
N LYS A 294 -38.12 29.51 17.06
CA LYS A 294 -38.97 28.41 16.58
C LYS A 294 -39.46 27.50 17.71
N ASN A 295 -38.73 27.45 18.83
CA ASN A 295 -38.99 26.57 19.95
C ASN A 295 -38.62 27.24 21.28
N SER A 296 -39.62 27.71 22.02
CA SER A 296 -39.43 28.37 23.33
C SER A 296 -38.84 27.44 24.40
N ASP A 297 -38.90 26.12 24.23
CA ASP A 297 -38.30 25.18 25.19
C ASP A 297 -36.76 25.28 25.17
N ARG A 298 -36.17 25.95 24.17
CA ARG A 298 -34.74 26.23 24.10
C ARG A 298 -34.30 27.43 24.94
N CYS A 299 -35.23 28.18 25.55
CA CYS A 299 -34.89 29.34 26.38
C CYS A 299 -33.95 28.98 27.54
N SER A 300 -34.08 27.80 28.15
CA SER A 300 -33.19 27.34 29.24
C SER A 300 -31.72 27.29 28.85
N LYS A 301 -31.41 27.02 27.57
CA LYS A 301 -30.04 26.95 27.05
C LYS A 301 -29.36 28.32 26.96
N LEU A 302 -30.14 29.40 26.97
CA LEU A 302 -29.69 30.79 26.94
C LEU A 302 -29.88 31.46 28.31
N SER A 303 -29.92 30.69 29.39
CA SER A 303 -29.93 31.24 30.75
C SER A 303 -28.51 31.63 31.17
N PHE A 304 -28.37 32.79 31.81
CA PHE A 304 -27.11 33.17 32.49
C PHE A 304 -26.91 32.38 33.79
N ASP A 305 -28.01 31.93 34.41
CA ASP A 305 -27.97 31.10 35.60
C ASP A 305 -28.06 29.62 35.17
N PRO A 306 -27.04 28.79 35.42
CA PRO A 306 -27.07 27.39 35.05
C PRO A 306 -28.23 26.68 35.74
N SER A 307 -29.25 26.31 34.96
CA SER A 307 -30.27 25.37 35.39
C SER A 307 -29.78 23.94 35.16
N GLU A 308 -30.20 23.00 36.01
CA GLU A 308 -30.03 21.56 35.78
C GLU A 308 -30.91 21.11 34.59
N ASP A 309 -30.62 21.63 33.39
CA ASP A 309 -31.14 21.08 32.16
C ASP A 309 -30.26 19.88 31.77
N PRO A 310 -30.85 18.72 31.41
CA PRO A 310 -30.09 17.56 30.91
C PRO A 310 -29.22 17.87 29.68
N SER A 311 -29.38 19.05 29.06
CA SER A 311 -28.65 19.49 27.88
C SER A 311 -27.79 20.75 28.10
N MET A 312 -26.73 20.64 28.90
CA MET A 312 -25.76 21.71 29.25
C MET A 312 -24.87 22.23 28.08
N TYR A 313 -25.36 22.24 26.83
CA TYR A 313 -24.55 22.53 25.63
C TYR A 313 -23.81 23.88 25.67
N CYS A 314 -24.43 24.94 26.20
CA CYS A 314 -23.78 26.25 26.31
C CYS A 314 -23.06 26.48 27.65
N GLN A 315 -23.15 25.59 28.63
CA GLN A 315 -22.69 25.91 29.99
C GLN A 315 -21.31 25.35 30.31
N GLN A 316 -20.91 24.26 29.65
CA GLN A 316 -19.64 23.60 29.88
C GLN A 316 -19.05 23.18 28.55
N SER A 317 -17.80 23.56 28.29
CA SER A 317 -17.09 23.03 27.14
C SER A 317 -16.81 21.55 27.31
N ARG A 318 -16.94 20.80 26.21
CA ARG A 318 -16.41 19.43 26.16
C ARG A 318 -14.96 19.38 25.70
N SER A 319 -14.46 20.47 25.11
CA SER A 319 -13.12 20.57 24.55
C SER A 319 -12.79 19.44 23.56
N GLU A 320 -13.82 18.93 22.87
CA GLU A 320 -13.69 17.91 21.82
C GLU A 320 -12.98 18.52 20.61
N LYS A 321 -12.08 17.76 19.97
CA LYS A 321 -11.29 18.22 18.83
C LYS A 321 -11.67 17.43 17.58
N PRO A 322 -11.40 17.95 16.37
CA PRO A 322 -11.59 17.17 15.14
C PRO A 322 -10.92 15.78 15.20
N ASN A 323 -9.74 15.68 15.82
CA ASN A 323 -9.01 14.41 15.99
C ASN A 323 -9.73 13.37 16.88
N ASP A 324 -10.73 13.76 17.66
CA ASP A 324 -11.54 12.83 18.45
C ASP A 324 -12.55 12.07 17.58
N TYR A 325 -12.90 12.63 16.42
CA TYR A 325 -13.84 12.03 15.46
C TYR A 325 -13.14 11.50 14.21
N PHE A 326 -12.08 12.15 13.76
CA PHE A 326 -11.39 11.84 12.51
C PHE A 326 -9.96 11.38 12.77
N SER A 327 -9.53 10.32 12.06
CA SER A 327 -8.13 9.92 12.03
C SER A 327 -7.26 10.97 11.35
N SER A 328 -5.95 10.99 11.65
CA SER A 328 -5.00 11.89 10.98
C SER A 328 -5.03 11.75 9.44
N TYR A 329 -5.25 10.53 8.93
CA TYR A 329 -5.37 10.27 7.50
C TYR A 329 -6.61 10.92 6.89
N GLU A 330 -7.76 10.85 7.57
CA GLU A 330 -9.00 11.51 7.11
C GLU A 330 -8.83 13.02 7.07
N LEU A 331 -8.21 13.61 8.10
CA LEU A 331 -7.96 15.05 8.17
C LEU A 331 -6.98 15.52 7.06
N GLU A 332 -5.94 14.75 6.77
CA GLU A 332 -5.03 15.02 5.64
C GLU A 332 -5.78 14.92 4.29
N GLN A 333 -6.64 13.92 4.13
CA GLN A 333 -7.48 13.79 2.94
C GLN A 333 -8.46 14.96 2.79
N MET A 334 -9.05 15.45 3.89
CA MET A 334 -9.91 16.63 3.90
C MET A 334 -9.15 17.88 3.47
N ALA A 335 -7.93 18.10 4.00
CA ALA A 335 -7.08 19.22 3.59
C ALA A 335 -6.72 19.16 2.10
N GLN A 336 -6.37 17.97 1.60
CA GLN A 336 -6.12 17.74 0.18
C GLN A 336 -7.38 18.01 -0.68
N ASN A 337 -8.56 17.59 -0.23
CA ASN A 337 -9.82 17.88 -0.90
C ASN A 337 -10.12 19.39 -0.95
N ALA A 338 -9.87 20.11 0.13
CA ALA A 338 -10.03 21.56 0.18
C ALA A 338 -9.09 22.26 -0.81
N TYR A 339 -7.82 21.84 -0.86
CA TYR A 339 -6.84 22.37 -1.82
C TYR A 339 -7.26 22.10 -3.28
N GLU A 340 -7.75 20.90 -3.60
CA GLU A 340 -8.28 20.57 -4.93
C GLU A 340 -9.51 21.40 -5.33
N MET A 341 -10.30 21.84 -4.34
CA MET A 341 -11.42 22.78 -4.55
C MET A 341 -10.97 24.25 -4.65
N GLY A 342 -9.66 24.51 -4.58
CA GLY A 342 -9.06 25.84 -4.70
C GLY A 342 -9.15 26.67 -3.43
N PHE A 343 -9.24 26.02 -2.26
CA PHE A 343 -9.02 26.69 -0.98
C PHE A 343 -7.52 26.68 -0.62
N ASP A 344 -7.12 27.64 0.21
CA ASP A 344 -5.80 27.63 0.85
C ASP A 344 -5.83 26.85 2.17
N GLU A 345 -4.76 26.95 2.97
CA GLU A 345 -4.62 26.27 4.26
C GLU A 345 -5.72 26.66 5.28
N THR A 346 -6.37 27.82 5.11
CA THR A 346 -7.48 28.24 5.98
C THR A 346 -8.79 27.54 5.66
N MET A 347 -8.87 26.91 4.48
CA MET A 347 -10.06 26.22 3.98
C MET A 347 -11.32 27.09 3.92
N ILE A 348 -11.16 28.41 3.94
CA ILE A 348 -12.22 29.40 3.77
C ILE A 348 -11.78 30.47 2.76
N ARG A 349 -12.72 31.22 2.20
CA ARG A 349 -12.44 32.42 1.41
C ARG A 349 -13.62 33.37 1.42
N GLU A 350 -13.36 34.66 1.26
CA GLU A 350 -14.43 35.62 0.98
C GLU A 350 -15.02 35.36 -0.41
N CYS A 351 -16.35 35.43 -0.52
CA CYS A 351 -17.05 35.34 -1.81
C CYS A 351 -17.67 36.68 -2.21
N GLU A 352 -18.08 36.79 -3.48
CA GLU A 352 -18.84 37.96 -3.92
C GLU A 352 -20.27 37.93 -3.36
N PHE A 353 -20.71 39.05 -2.81
CA PHE A 353 -22.07 39.21 -2.30
C PHE A 353 -23.07 39.27 -3.46
N ASP A 354 -24.06 38.39 -3.44
CA ASP A 354 -25.04 38.23 -4.51
C ASP A 354 -26.29 39.05 -4.21
N LEU A 355 -26.27 40.33 -4.61
CA LEU A 355 -27.39 41.26 -4.41
C LEU A 355 -28.64 40.87 -5.21
N HIS A 356 -28.53 40.01 -6.22
CA HIS A 356 -29.58 39.84 -7.20
C HIS A 356 -30.22 38.47 -7.26
N GLY A 357 -29.76 37.48 -6.47
CA GLY A 357 -30.33 36.11 -6.48
C GLY A 357 -30.49 35.56 -7.91
N ALA A 358 -29.75 36.13 -8.84
CA ALA A 358 -29.92 35.89 -10.25
C ALA A 358 -29.21 34.57 -10.47
N ASN A 359 -29.96 33.58 -10.98
CA ASN A 359 -29.44 32.32 -11.49
C ASN A 359 -28.46 32.56 -12.64
N ILE A 360 -27.35 33.22 -12.38
CA ILE A 360 -26.18 33.26 -13.22
C ILE A 360 -25.44 32.00 -12.81
N GLU A 361 -25.89 30.85 -13.33
CA GLU A 361 -25.01 29.70 -13.41
C GLU A 361 -23.71 30.18 -14.06
N PRO A 362 -22.57 30.10 -13.38
CA PRO A 362 -21.31 30.37 -14.02
C PRO A 362 -21.11 29.26 -15.06
N LYS A 363 -21.53 29.53 -16.31
CA LYS A 363 -21.18 28.71 -17.47
C LYS A 363 -19.68 28.86 -17.73
N PHE A 364 -18.87 28.19 -16.90
CA PHE A 364 -17.51 27.82 -17.26
C PHE A 364 -17.56 26.67 -18.26
N SER A 365 -18.12 26.93 -19.44
CA SER A 365 -17.94 26.09 -20.63
C SER A 365 -16.77 26.66 -21.41
N LYS A 366 -15.55 26.41 -20.92
CA LYS A 366 -14.36 26.51 -21.76
C LYS A 366 -14.19 25.19 -22.49
N SER A 367 -14.93 25.04 -23.58
CA SER A 367 -14.64 24.07 -24.63
C SER A 367 -13.34 24.49 -25.31
N HIS A 368 -12.21 24.04 -24.77
CA HIS A 368 -10.93 24.09 -25.47
C HIS A 368 -10.85 22.87 -26.39
N SER A 369 -11.24 23.07 -27.65
CA SER A 369 -11.12 22.06 -28.69
C SER A 369 -9.64 21.69 -28.90
N PHE A 370 -9.36 20.39 -28.79
CA PHE A 370 -8.09 19.73 -29.07
C PHE A 370 -6.89 19.97 -28.12
N THR A 371 -6.76 21.14 -27.48
CA THR A 371 -5.68 21.36 -26.48
C THR A 371 -6.02 20.86 -25.07
N GLY A 372 -7.22 20.31 -24.88
CA GLY A 372 -7.70 19.77 -23.59
C GLY A 372 -7.89 18.24 -23.55
N SER A 373 -7.68 17.55 -24.66
CA SER A 373 -7.82 16.08 -24.73
C SER A 373 -6.45 15.41 -24.75
N TYR A 374 -6.20 14.52 -23.80
CA TYR A 374 -5.04 13.63 -23.75
C TYR A 374 -5.57 12.19 -23.63
N PRO A 375 -4.79 11.14 -23.93
CA PRO A 375 -5.31 9.76 -24.06
C PRO A 375 -6.02 9.16 -22.84
N VAL A 376 -6.05 9.87 -21.71
CA VAL A 376 -6.66 9.46 -20.44
C VAL A 376 -7.53 10.59 -19.84
N ASP A 377 -7.99 11.54 -20.65
CA ASP A 377 -8.86 12.65 -20.24
C ASP A 377 -10.23 12.18 -19.73
N ASP A 378 -10.76 11.10 -20.31
CA ASP A 378 -12.02 10.46 -19.89
C ASP A 378 -11.85 9.50 -18.70
N PHE A 379 -10.63 9.35 -18.16
CA PHE A 379 -10.40 8.41 -17.05
C PHE A 379 -10.81 9.04 -15.73
N ASN A 380 -11.60 8.31 -14.94
CA ASN A 380 -11.71 8.63 -13.52
C ASN A 380 -10.39 8.31 -12.80
N ASN A 381 -10.24 8.80 -11.56
CA ASN A 381 -9.00 8.61 -10.80
C ASN A 381 -8.57 7.14 -10.69
N LEU A 382 -9.51 6.21 -10.45
CA LEU A 382 -9.20 4.78 -10.34
C LEU A 382 -8.70 4.19 -11.67
N GLN A 383 -9.30 4.58 -12.79
CA GLN A 383 -8.88 4.17 -14.13
C GLN A 383 -7.49 4.74 -14.47
N PHE A 384 -7.23 6.00 -14.12
CA PHE A 384 -5.93 6.62 -14.29
C PHE A 384 -4.85 5.93 -13.46
N MET A 385 -5.11 5.64 -12.18
CA MET A 385 -4.16 4.92 -11.33
C MET A 385 -3.93 3.48 -11.82
N SER A 386 -4.97 2.82 -12.33
CA SER A 386 -4.85 1.50 -12.98
C SER A 386 -3.94 1.54 -14.21
N TYR A 387 -4.05 2.58 -15.03
CA TYR A 387 -3.16 2.82 -16.17
C TYR A 387 -1.71 3.06 -15.72
N VAL A 388 -1.50 3.90 -14.69
CA VAL A 388 -0.17 4.14 -14.10
C VAL A 388 0.45 2.83 -13.59
N ALA A 389 -0.31 2.02 -12.85
CA ALA A 389 0.12 0.72 -12.35
C ALA A 389 0.55 -0.21 -13.49
N PHE A 390 -0.23 -0.26 -14.57
CA PHE A 390 0.08 -1.06 -15.74
C PHE A 390 1.39 -0.62 -16.42
N VAL A 391 1.60 0.68 -16.61
CA VAL A 391 2.85 1.21 -17.18
C VAL A 391 4.06 0.85 -16.30
N MET A 392 3.93 0.96 -14.98
CA MET A 392 4.98 0.60 -14.03
C MET A 392 5.28 -0.90 -14.05
N TYR A 393 4.26 -1.75 -14.07
CA TYR A 393 4.40 -3.19 -14.21
C TYR A 393 5.21 -3.57 -15.45
N PHE A 394 4.87 -3.05 -16.63
CA PHE A 394 5.64 -3.32 -17.85
C PHE A 394 7.07 -2.81 -17.77
N THR A 395 7.27 -1.63 -17.18
CA THR A 395 8.60 -1.05 -16.98
C THR A 395 9.48 -1.95 -16.11
N MET A 396 8.94 -2.51 -15.01
CA MET A 396 9.66 -3.42 -14.13
C MET A 396 10.04 -4.72 -14.85
N ILE A 397 9.14 -5.30 -15.64
CA ILE A 397 9.40 -6.53 -16.40
C ILE A 397 10.52 -6.32 -17.43
N ILE A 398 10.43 -5.25 -18.23
CA ILE A 398 11.44 -4.93 -19.24
C ILE A 398 12.79 -4.66 -18.59
N THR A 399 12.81 -3.91 -17.48
CA THR A 399 14.05 -3.57 -16.76
C THR A 399 14.67 -4.80 -16.12
N GLY A 400 13.86 -5.66 -15.49
CA GLY A 400 14.30 -6.91 -14.89
C GLY A 400 14.96 -7.85 -15.88
N PHE A 401 14.29 -8.15 -17.00
CA PHE A 401 14.89 -8.94 -18.07
C PHE A 401 16.10 -8.27 -18.74
N GLY A 402 16.05 -6.94 -18.90
CA GLY A 402 17.19 -6.15 -19.36
C GLY A 402 18.40 -6.30 -18.45
N SER A 403 18.19 -6.37 -17.13
CA SER A 403 19.24 -6.57 -16.14
C SER A 403 19.85 -7.97 -16.22
N GLU A 404 19.04 -9.03 -16.34
CA GLU A 404 19.54 -10.40 -16.56
C GLU A 404 20.39 -10.48 -17.83
N TYR A 405 19.88 -9.92 -18.93
CA TYR A 405 20.59 -9.92 -20.19
C TYR A 405 21.93 -9.15 -20.10
N LEU A 406 21.93 -7.99 -19.43
CA LEU A 406 23.13 -7.18 -19.26
C LEU A 406 24.19 -7.90 -18.42
N VAL A 407 23.82 -8.43 -17.26
CA VAL A 407 24.74 -9.16 -16.37
C VAL A 407 25.23 -10.44 -17.05
N TRP A 408 24.36 -11.16 -17.77
CA TRP A 408 24.80 -12.27 -18.60
C TRP A 408 25.90 -11.83 -19.56
N ARG A 409 25.66 -10.77 -20.34
CA ARG A 409 26.59 -10.30 -21.36
C ARG A 409 27.92 -9.78 -20.81
N ILE A 410 27.89 -9.11 -19.66
CA ILE A 410 29.06 -8.46 -19.08
C ILE A 410 29.80 -9.44 -18.17
N VAL A 411 29.11 -9.92 -17.14
CA VAL A 411 29.71 -10.66 -16.01
C VAL A 411 29.92 -12.12 -16.35
N LEU A 412 29.01 -12.72 -17.13
CA LEU A 412 29.03 -14.16 -17.45
C LEU A 412 29.64 -14.45 -18.82
N SER A 413 30.37 -13.49 -19.37
CA SER A 413 31.24 -13.70 -20.52
C SER A 413 32.52 -14.48 -20.17
N GLY A 414 32.81 -14.69 -18.88
CA GLY A 414 33.89 -15.55 -18.37
C GLY A 414 33.44 -16.97 -18.00
N GLU A 415 34.38 -17.81 -17.53
CA GLU A 415 34.05 -19.11 -16.94
C GLU A 415 33.33 -18.93 -15.59
N TRP A 416 32.38 -19.80 -15.26
CA TRP A 416 31.80 -19.82 -13.92
C TRP A 416 32.77 -20.44 -12.91
N ASP A 417 33.38 -19.57 -12.12
CA ASP A 417 34.33 -19.90 -11.06
C ASP A 417 33.69 -19.83 -9.66
N GLU A 418 34.50 -20.08 -8.63
CA GLU A 418 34.06 -20.01 -7.23
C GLU A 418 33.67 -18.60 -6.80
N GLU A 419 34.25 -17.56 -7.39
CA GLU A 419 33.93 -16.17 -7.08
C GLU A 419 32.51 -15.83 -7.55
N MET A 420 32.13 -16.25 -8.76
CA MET A 420 30.77 -16.07 -9.28
C MET A 420 29.74 -16.90 -8.49
N GLU A 421 30.09 -18.12 -8.09
CA GLU A 421 29.27 -18.94 -7.20
C GLU A 421 29.01 -18.23 -5.87
N TRP A 422 30.05 -17.63 -5.28
CA TRP A 422 29.91 -16.84 -4.05
C TRP A 422 29.00 -15.63 -4.25
N LYS A 423 29.19 -14.85 -5.32
CA LYS A 423 28.33 -13.70 -5.62
C LYS A 423 26.86 -14.10 -5.80
N TRP A 424 26.61 -15.25 -6.43
CA TRP A 424 25.27 -15.81 -6.56
C TRP A 424 24.66 -16.15 -5.19
N LYS A 425 25.42 -16.82 -4.30
CA LYS A 425 24.97 -17.11 -2.93
C LYS A 425 24.65 -15.83 -2.15
N VAL A 426 25.47 -14.78 -2.30
CA VAL A 426 25.21 -13.46 -1.70
C VAL A 426 23.94 -12.83 -2.25
N ALA A 427 23.70 -12.88 -3.56
CA ALA A 427 22.47 -12.36 -4.16
C ALA A 427 21.22 -13.08 -3.61
N GLN A 428 21.30 -14.40 -3.40
CA GLN A 428 20.22 -15.18 -2.77
C GLN A 428 20.01 -14.80 -1.30
N PHE A 429 21.08 -14.50 -0.55
CA PHE A 429 20.99 -14.06 0.84
C PHE A 429 20.37 -12.66 0.98
N VAL A 430 20.69 -11.75 0.06
CA VAL A 430 20.20 -10.36 0.06
C VAL A 430 18.77 -10.27 -0.48
N PHE A 431 18.33 -11.24 -1.29
CA PHE A 431 16.96 -11.29 -1.82
C PHE A 431 15.85 -11.07 -0.77
N PRO A 432 15.75 -11.83 0.34
CA PRO A 432 14.60 -11.74 1.24
C PRO A 432 14.50 -10.38 1.93
N ILE A 433 15.64 -9.73 2.22
CA ILE A 433 15.63 -8.39 2.83
C ILE A 433 15.16 -7.33 1.81
N LEU A 434 15.61 -7.40 0.55
CA LEU A 434 15.13 -6.49 -0.50
C LEU A 434 13.64 -6.68 -0.79
N ALA A 435 13.16 -7.93 -0.80
CA ALA A 435 11.75 -8.26 -0.99
C ALA A 435 10.89 -7.73 0.18
N ALA A 436 11.32 -7.92 1.43
CA ALA A 436 10.62 -7.41 2.60
C ALA A 436 10.59 -5.87 2.64
N THR A 437 11.71 -5.20 2.35
CA THR A 437 11.77 -3.73 2.27
C THR A 437 10.88 -3.21 1.15
N THR A 438 10.86 -3.87 0.00
CA THR A 438 9.95 -3.54 -1.11
C THR A 438 8.50 -3.59 -0.65
N LEU A 439 8.10 -4.66 0.05
CA LEU A 439 6.73 -4.81 0.54
C LEU A 439 6.35 -3.66 1.50
N GLY A 440 7.23 -3.31 2.45
CA GLY A 440 7.01 -2.17 3.34
C GLY A 440 6.88 -0.83 2.60
N LEU A 441 7.75 -0.57 1.63
CA LEU A 441 7.69 0.63 0.80
C LEU A 441 6.41 0.67 -0.04
N ALA A 442 6.01 -0.44 -0.65
CA ALA A 442 4.79 -0.51 -1.44
C ALA A 442 3.54 -0.22 -0.59
N ILE A 443 3.44 -0.81 0.61
CA ILE A 443 2.34 -0.56 1.57
C ILE A 443 2.25 0.94 1.89
N SER A 444 3.39 1.60 2.10
CA SER A 444 3.45 3.05 2.35
C SER A 444 3.13 3.92 1.12
N GLY A 445 2.92 3.34 -0.07
CA GLY A 445 2.73 4.08 -1.32
C GLY A 445 4.02 4.70 -1.88
N ASN A 446 5.19 4.21 -1.46
CA ASN A 446 6.47 4.77 -1.83
C ASN A 446 7.02 4.14 -3.12
N PHE A 447 7.21 4.96 -4.16
CA PHE A 447 7.71 4.54 -5.47
C PHE A 447 9.15 3.99 -5.48
N PHE A 448 9.93 4.17 -4.40
CA PHE A 448 11.21 3.46 -4.22
C PHE A 448 11.05 1.93 -4.17
N ALA A 449 9.83 1.41 -3.93
CA ALA A 449 9.53 -0.01 -4.05
C ALA A 449 9.82 -0.58 -5.46
N ILE A 450 9.64 0.23 -6.52
CA ILE A 450 9.77 -0.19 -7.92
C ILE A 450 11.21 -0.62 -8.29
N PRO A 451 12.25 0.23 -8.14
CA PRO A 451 13.61 -0.21 -8.42
C PRO A 451 14.06 -1.35 -7.49
N LEU A 452 13.53 -1.40 -6.27
CA LEU A 452 13.89 -2.41 -5.28
C LEU A 452 13.31 -3.80 -5.61
N ILE A 453 12.06 -3.87 -6.08
CA ILE A 453 11.48 -5.16 -6.52
C ILE A 453 12.19 -5.69 -7.76
N VAL A 454 12.63 -4.81 -8.68
CA VAL A 454 13.42 -5.23 -9.85
C VAL A 454 14.74 -5.84 -9.40
N ALA A 455 15.44 -5.17 -8.48
CA ALA A 455 16.68 -5.68 -7.91
C ALA A 455 16.48 -6.98 -7.13
N ALA A 456 15.39 -7.12 -6.37
CA ALA A 456 15.05 -8.33 -5.63
C ALA A 456 14.72 -9.50 -6.57
N MET A 457 13.66 -9.37 -7.39
CA MET A 457 13.14 -10.47 -8.21
C MET A 457 14.16 -10.99 -9.22
N TRP A 458 14.95 -10.10 -9.83
CA TRP A 458 16.01 -10.52 -10.76
C TRP A 458 17.38 -10.67 -10.08
N LYS A 459 17.41 -10.76 -8.74
CA LYS A 459 18.59 -11.06 -7.92
C LYS A 459 19.81 -10.23 -8.34
N LEU A 460 19.67 -8.91 -8.43
CA LEU A 460 20.70 -7.99 -8.91
C LEU A 460 21.18 -8.25 -10.35
N GLY A 461 20.30 -8.83 -11.18
CA GLY A 461 20.53 -9.18 -12.57
C GLY A 461 21.13 -10.56 -12.81
N PHE A 462 21.27 -11.45 -11.82
CA PHE A 462 21.73 -12.81 -12.12
C PHE A 462 20.71 -13.53 -13.02
N PRO A 463 21.12 -14.13 -14.17
CA PRO A 463 20.20 -14.70 -15.13
C PRO A 463 19.64 -16.03 -14.65
N GLU A 464 18.47 -15.99 -14.02
CA GLU A 464 17.72 -17.17 -13.60
C GLU A 464 16.62 -17.50 -14.61
N SER A 465 15.91 -16.48 -15.09
CA SER A 465 14.78 -16.67 -16.01
C SER A 465 15.27 -17.00 -17.41
N LEU A 466 16.16 -16.15 -17.96
CA LEU A 466 16.68 -16.31 -19.32
C LEU A 466 17.45 -17.61 -19.51
N ILE A 467 18.15 -18.08 -18.48
CA ILE A 467 18.98 -19.28 -18.60
C ILE A 467 18.12 -20.56 -18.65
N LEU A 468 16.98 -20.58 -17.96
CA LEU A 468 16.06 -21.71 -18.00
C LEU A 468 15.50 -21.90 -19.41
N PHE A 469 15.07 -20.81 -20.06
CA PHE A 469 14.62 -20.85 -21.47
C PHE A 469 15.75 -21.17 -22.44
N HIS A 470 16.95 -20.62 -22.23
CA HIS A 470 18.10 -20.97 -23.06
C HIS A 470 18.40 -22.47 -22.97
N SER A 471 18.48 -23.01 -21.76
CA SER A 471 18.68 -24.44 -21.48
C SER A 471 17.60 -25.29 -22.17
N ALA A 472 16.34 -24.89 -22.04
CA ALA A 472 15.21 -25.57 -22.66
C ALA A 472 15.27 -25.59 -24.20
N PHE A 473 15.72 -24.51 -24.86
CA PHE A 473 15.69 -24.40 -26.32
C PHE A 473 16.98 -24.78 -27.02
N TYR A 474 18.13 -24.56 -26.39
CA TYR A 474 19.41 -24.54 -27.08
C TYR A 474 20.49 -25.42 -26.45
N ASP A 475 20.30 -25.98 -25.25
CA ASP A 475 21.28 -26.92 -24.68
C ASP A 475 21.08 -28.32 -25.29
N GLU A 476 21.82 -28.61 -26.35
CA GLU A 476 21.79 -29.90 -27.07
C GLU A 476 22.30 -31.08 -26.22
N HIS A 477 23.01 -30.80 -25.13
CA HIS A 477 23.52 -31.85 -24.24
C HIS A 477 22.49 -32.36 -23.24
N ARG A 478 21.39 -31.63 -23.07
CA ARG A 478 20.32 -32.03 -22.17
C ARG A 478 19.33 -32.94 -22.85
N THR A 479 18.86 -33.92 -22.10
CA THR A 479 17.78 -34.79 -22.55
C THR A 479 16.50 -33.96 -22.79
N TRP A 480 15.60 -34.46 -23.63
CA TRP A 480 14.34 -33.77 -23.89
C TRP A 480 13.54 -33.59 -22.58
N GLN A 481 13.66 -34.53 -21.64
CA GLN A 481 13.01 -34.45 -20.34
C GLN A 481 13.56 -33.29 -19.51
N GLN A 482 14.88 -33.19 -19.39
CA GLN A 482 15.53 -32.09 -18.66
C GLN A 482 15.19 -30.73 -19.28
N ARG A 483 15.16 -30.64 -20.62
CA ARG A 483 14.77 -29.42 -21.34
C ARG A 483 13.30 -29.06 -21.11
N THR A 484 12.42 -30.05 -21.02
CA THR A 484 11.00 -29.85 -20.71
C THR A 484 10.81 -29.39 -19.27
N SER A 485 11.51 -29.98 -18.30
CA SER A 485 11.51 -29.52 -16.91
C SER A 485 12.02 -28.08 -16.82
N ASP A 486 13.14 -27.76 -17.47
CA ASP A 486 13.68 -26.40 -17.51
C ASP A 486 12.70 -25.40 -18.15
N PHE A 487 11.95 -25.81 -19.18
CA PHE A 487 10.91 -24.96 -19.78
C PHE A 487 9.76 -24.68 -18.81
N ILE A 488 9.26 -25.71 -18.11
CA ILE A 488 8.18 -25.58 -17.13
C ILE A 488 8.62 -24.69 -15.96
N VAL A 489 9.83 -24.93 -15.43
CA VAL A 489 10.39 -24.12 -14.34
C VAL A 489 10.62 -22.68 -14.81
N GLY A 490 11.17 -22.47 -16.02
CA GLY A 490 11.36 -21.14 -16.61
C GLY A 490 10.06 -20.38 -16.79
N MET A 491 8.99 -21.06 -17.23
CA MET A 491 7.64 -20.50 -17.28
C MET A 491 7.15 -20.09 -15.89
N GLY A 492 7.31 -20.95 -14.89
CA GLY A 492 7.01 -20.65 -13.49
C GLY A 492 7.73 -19.39 -13.00
N THR A 493 9.05 -19.31 -13.20
CA THR A 493 9.89 -18.17 -12.78
C THR A 493 9.42 -16.85 -13.39
N VAL A 494 9.17 -16.84 -14.70
CA VAL A 494 8.72 -15.63 -15.39
C VAL A 494 7.34 -15.18 -14.93
N VAL A 495 6.40 -16.11 -14.74
CA VAL A 495 5.07 -15.77 -14.22
C VAL A 495 5.17 -15.29 -12.77
N HIS A 496 5.94 -15.95 -11.91
CA HIS A 496 6.15 -15.55 -10.51
C HIS A 496 6.69 -14.11 -10.42
N HIS A 497 7.77 -13.80 -11.13
CA HIS A 497 8.37 -12.46 -11.11
C HIS A 497 7.39 -11.40 -11.64
N SER A 498 6.60 -11.78 -12.65
CA SER A 498 5.55 -10.93 -13.22
C SER A 498 4.42 -10.64 -12.24
N SER A 499 3.93 -11.65 -11.54
CA SER A 499 2.89 -11.50 -10.52
C SER A 499 3.37 -10.62 -9.37
N CYS A 500 4.63 -10.77 -8.93
CA CYS A 500 5.26 -9.90 -7.94
C CYS A 500 5.36 -8.43 -8.42
N ALA A 501 5.79 -8.21 -9.67
CA ALA A 501 5.85 -6.87 -10.24
C ALA A 501 4.46 -6.23 -10.36
N LEU A 502 3.45 -6.98 -10.79
CA LEU A 502 2.07 -6.50 -10.87
C LEU A 502 1.52 -6.17 -9.49
N TYR A 503 1.77 -7.01 -8.49
CA TYR A 503 1.41 -6.75 -7.09
C TYR A 503 1.98 -5.42 -6.60
N VAL A 504 3.31 -5.24 -6.68
CA VAL A 504 3.97 -4.01 -6.22
C VAL A 504 3.43 -2.78 -6.97
N ALA A 505 3.25 -2.88 -8.28
CA ALA A 505 2.68 -1.79 -9.09
C ALA A 505 1.27 -1.38 -8.64
N THR A 506 0.41 -2.35 -8.34
CA THR A 506 -0.98 -2.07 -7.90
C THR A 506 -1.06 -1.55 -6.47
N VAL A 507 -0.19 -2.01 -5.58
CA VAL A 507 -0.18 -1.58 -4.17
C VAL A 507 0.42 -0.18 -4.03
N VAL A 508 1.53 0.12 -4.72
CA VAL A 508 2.17 1.44 -4.64
C VAL A 508 1.29 2.55 -5.23
N THR A 509 0.52 2.23 -6.28
CA THR A 509 -0.44 3.15 -6.91
C THR A 509 -1.81 3.18 -6.22
N LYS A 510 -1.99 2.41 -5.13
CA LYS A 510 -3.25 2.28 -4.39
C LYS A 510 -4.43 1.77 -5.24
N VAL A 511 -4.17 1.13 -6.37
CA VAL A 511 -5.18 0.38 -7.13
C VAL A 511 -5.65 -0.83 -6.32
N LEU A 512 -4.71 -1.47 -5.60
CA LEU A 512 -5.00 -2.50 -4.62
C LEU A 512 -4.62 -1.97 -3.23
N SER A 513 -5.63 -1.72 -2.39
CA SER A 513 -5.40 -1.26 -1.02
C SER A 513 -4.64 -2.31 -0.19
N PRO A 514 -3.67 -1.93 0.65
CA PRO A 514 -2.88 -2.86 1.46
C PRO A 514 -3.67 -3.35 2.68
N THR A 515 -4.69 -4.17 2.46
CA THR A 515 -5.48 -4.80 3.53
C THR A 515 -4.77 -6.03 4.11
N PRO A 516 -5.16 -6.52 5.30
CA PRO A 516 -4.61 -7.76 5.86
C PRO A 516 -4.68 -8.95 4.89
N GLU A 517 -5.76 -9.07 4.12
CA GLU A 517 -5.95 -10.12 3.11
C GLU A 517 -4.88 -10.03 2.02
N VAL A 518 -4.65 -8.83 1.48
CA VAL A 518 -3.65 -8.54 0.44
C VAL A 518 -2.22 -8.78 0.93
N ILE A 519 -1.93 -8.47 2.20
CA ILE A 519 -0.59 -8.65 2.77
C ILE A 519 -0.34 -10.11 3.17
N SER A 520 -1.36 -10.79 3.71
CA SER A 520 -1.24 -12.14 4.27
C SER A 520 -0.79 -13.19 3.24
N VAL A 521 -1.17 -13.04 1.97
CA VAL A 521 -0.76 -13.95 0.88
C VAL A 521 0.71 -13.76 0.46
N THR A 522 1.29 -12.58 0.70
CA THR A 522 2.67 -12.26 0.30
C THR A 522 3.70 -12.65 1.35
N LEU A 523 3.34 -12.61 2.64
CA LEU A 523 4.28 -12.90 3.73
C LEU A 523 4.88 -14.32 3.65
N PRO A 524 4.10 -15.40 3.47
CA PRO A 524 4.65 -16.74 3.31
C PRO A 524 5.63 -16.87 2.15
N LEU A 525 5.39 -16.17 1.02
CA LEU A 525 6.32 -16.16 -0.12
C LEU A 525 7.67 -15.56 0.25
N VAL A 526 7.68 -14.45 1.00
CA VAL A 526 8.94 -13.87 1.49
C VAL A 526 9.67 -14.84 2.43
N MET A 527 8.91 -15.59 3.25
CA MET A 527 9.45 -16.58 4.19
C MET A 527 10.11 -17.79 3.51
N GLN A 528 9.62 -18.23 2.35
CA GLN A 528 10.27 -19.30 1.55
C GLN A 528 11.73 -18.96 1.25
N HIS A 529 12.01 -17.68 1.03
CA HIS A 529 13.36 -17.23 0.73
C HIS A 529 14.27 -17.10 1.96
N TRP A 530 13.76 -17.25 3.19
CA TRP A 530 14.60 -17.29 4.39
C TRP A 530 15.44 -18.56 4.45
N VAL A 531 14.92 -19.66 3.90
CA VAL A 531 15.56 -20.98 3.97
C VAL A 531 16.40 -21.31 2.74
N ILE A 532 16.49 -20.40 1.75
CA ILE A 532 17.12 -20.68 0.46
C ILE A 532 18.58 -21.11 0.54
N LEU A 533 19.33 -20.63 1.53
CA LEU A 533 20.74 -21.02 1.72
C LEU A 533 20.89 -22.45 2.23
N LEU A 534 19.88 -23.01 2.91
CA LEU A 534 19.91 -24.39 3.40
C LEU A 534 20.04 -25.39 2.26
N LYS A 535 19.64 -25.04 1.03
CA LYS A 535 19.78 -25.95 -0.12
C LYS A 535 21.23 -26.37 -0.39
N TYR A 536 22.20 -25.54 0.00
CA TYR A 536 23.63 -25.80 -0.20
C TYR A 536 24.25 -26.65 0.91
N GLU A 537 23.66 -26.65 2.11
CA GLU A 537 24.19 -27.35 3.29
C GLU A 537 23.40 -28.64 3.59
N ASN A 538 22.07 -28.57 3.51
CA ASN A 538 21.16 -29.69 3.78
C ASN A 538 19.92 -29.58 2.89
N SER A 539 20.01 -30.18 1.70
CA SER A 539 18.94 -30.12 0.70
C SER A 539 17.64 -30.77 1.18
N LEU A 540 17.71 -31.83 2.00
CA LEU A 540 16.50 -32.48 2.54
C LEU A 540 15.75 -31.55 3.49
N LEU A 541 16.47 -30.93 4.43
CA LEU A 541 15.88 -29.97 5.36
C LEU A 541 15.28 -28.78 4.63
N TYR A 542 15.97 -28.25 3.61
CA TYR A 542 15.45 -27.20 2.74
C TYR A 542 14.12 -27.59 2.10
N ILE A 543 14.05 -28.77 1.46
CA ILE A 543 12.82 -29.26 0.81
C ILE A 543 11.67 -29.39 1.82
N VAL A 544 11.92 -29.96 2.99
CA VAL A 544 10.88 -30.15 4.02
C VAL A 544 10.33 -28.80 4.50
N LEU A 545 11.20 -27.84 4.80
CA LEU A 545 10.78 -26.50 5.24
C LEU A 545 10.03 -25.76 4.14
N GLU A 546 10.52 -25.82 2.90
CA GLU A 546 9.88 -25.18 1.75
C GLU A 546 8.47 -25.75 1.51
N CYS A 547 8.30 -27.07 1.58
CA CYS A 547 6.98 -27.71 1.44
C CYS A 547 6.01 -27.30 2.55
N ILE A 548 6.47 -27.12 3.80
CA ILE A 548 5.62 -26.65 4.90
C ILE A 548 5.14 -25.23 4.64
N ILE A 549 6.04 -24.33 4.22
CA ILE A 549 5.70 -22.94 3.93
C ILE A 549 4.82 -22.83 2.69
N GLU A 550 5.06 -23.66 1.67
CA GLU A 550 4.22 -23.74 0.46
C GLU A 550 2.77 -24.15 0.79
N VAL A 551 2.57 -25.17 1.63
CA VAL A 551 1.22 -25.59 2.06
C VAL A 551 0.51 -24.45 2.80
N TRP A 552 1.23 -23.72 3.65
CA TRP A 552 0.67 -22.54 4.32
C TRP A 552 0.31 -21.45 3.31
N TRP A 553 1.21 -21.14 2.38
CA TRP A 553 0.97 -20.13 1.36
C TRP A 553 -0.25 -20.46 0.49
N GLU A 554 -0.35 -21.68 -0.04
CA GLU A 554 -1.50 -22.09 -0.87
C GLU A 554 -2.81 -21.98 -0.09
N TRP A 555 -2.82 -22.44 1.17
CA TRP A 555 -3.99 -22.32 2.04
C TRP A 555 -4.43 -20.86 2.17
N THR A 556 -3.49 -19.95 2.41
CA THR A 556 -3.78 -18.51 2.47
C THR A 556 -4.27 -17.97 1.14
N ALA A 557 -3.60 -18.30 0.03
CA ALA A 557 -3.97 -17.87 -1.32
C ALA A 557 -5.41 -18.25 -1.68
N PHE A 558 -5.80 -19.52 -1.44
CA PHE A 558 -7.17 -19.98 -1.67
C PHE A 558 -8.19 -19.33 -0.73
N SER A 559 -7.79 -19.01 0.50
CA SER A 559 -8.68 -18.37 1.48
C SER A 559 -8.97 -16.90 1.14
N VAL A 560 -8.01 -16.19 0.55
CA VAL A 560 -8.12 -14.73 0.31
C VAL A 560 -8.41 -14.35 -1.14
N ILE A 561 -8.42 -15.29 -2.09
CA ILE A 561 -8.62 -14.98 -3.51
C ILE A 561 -9.93 -14.21 -3.77
N ALA A 562 -11.03 -14.63 -3.16
CA ALA A 562 -12.33 -13.98 -3.31
C ALA A 562 -12.33 -12.54 -2.74
N PRO A 563 -12.01 -12.31 -1.44
CA PRO A 563 -12.00 -10.95 -0.90
C PRO A 563 -11.00 -10.04 -1.60
N VAL A 564 -9.83 -10.55 -2.03
CA VAL A 564 -8.83 -9.74 -2.76
C VAL A 564 -9.31 -9.41 -4.18
N GLN A 565 -10.01 -10.32 -4.86
CA GLN A 565 -10.64 -10.03 -6.15
C GLN A 565 -11.78 -9.00 -6.03
N GLU A 566 -12.54 -9.04 -4.92
CA GLU A 566 -13.59 -8.07 -4.62
C GLU A 566 -13.02 -6.66 -4.36
N LEU A 567 -11.81 -6.54 -3.83
CA LEU A 567 -11.11 -5.25 -3.74
C LEU A 567 -10.79 -4.70 -5.13
N HIS A 568 -10.19 -5.52 -6.00
CA HIS A 568 -9.94 -5.19 -7.39
C HIS A 568 -9.64 -6.45 -8.21
N TRP A 569 -10.14 -6.53 -9.45
CA TRP A 569 -9.98 -7.72 -10.32
C TRP A 569 -8.51 -8.11 -10.56
N THR A 570 -7.59 -7.16 -10.55
CA THR A 570 -6.14 -7.45 -10.67
C THR A 570 -5.61 -8.28 -9.51
N GLY A 571 -6.19 -8.15 -8.32
CA GLY A 571 -5.82 -8.94 -7.15
C GLY A 571 -6.04 -10.44 -7.39
N GLY A 572 -7.17 -10.81 -8.02
CA GLY A 572 -7.44 -12.18 -8.44
C GLY A 572 -6.40 -12.69 -9.46
N ILE A 573 -6.04 -11.86 -10.46
CA ILE A 573 -5.01 -12.23 -11.45
C ILE A 573 -3.67 -12.49 -10.76
N ILE A 574 -3.25 -11.63 -9.84
CA ILE A 574 -1.99 -11.77 -9.12
C ILE A 574 -1.95 -13.13 -8.38
N ILE A 575 -2.99 -13.44 -7.61
CA ILE A 575 -3.05 -14.68 -6.83
C ILE A 575 -3.08 -15.91 -7.75
N MET A 576 -3.93 -15.92 -8.78
CA MET A 576 -4.04 -17.06 -9.69
C MET A 576 -2.79 -17.30 -10.54
N SER A 577 -2.17 -16.23 -11.02
CA SER A 577 -0.90 -16.34 -11.75
C SER A 577 0.23 -16.83 -10.83
N MET A 578 0.24 -16.42 -9.56
CA MET A 578 1.20 -16.93 -8.58
C MET A 578 0.98 -18.42 -8.27
N LEU A 579 -0.27 -18.86 -8.03
CA LEU A 579 -0.64 -20.27 -7.89
C LEU A 579 -0.16 -21.10 -9.08
N PHE A 580 -0.41 -20.61 -10.30
CA PHE A 580 0.08 -21.26 -11.50
C PHE A 580 1.61 -21.39 -11.54
N ALA A 581 2.33 -20.32 -11.17
CA ALA A 581 3.79 -20.34 -11.15
C ALA A 581 4.36 -21.39 -10.18
N HIS A 582 3.76 -21.48 -8.99
CA HIS A 582 4.17 -22.45 -7.97
C HIS A 582 3.88 -23.88 -8.39
N TRP A 583 2.73 -24.12 -9.02
CA TRP A 583 2.40 -25.42 -9.62
C TRP A 583 3.35 -25.80 -10.76
N CYS A 584 3.90 -24.82 -11.49
CA CYS A 584 4.96 -25.09 -12.45
C CYS A 584 6.25 -25.57 -11.76
N TYR A 585 6.64 -24.99 -10.62
CA TYR A 585 7.80 -25.47 -9.87
C TYR A 585 7.58 -26.89 -9.36
N PHE A 586 6.43 -27.15 -8.75
CA PHE A 586 6.07 -28.47 -8.24
C PHE A 586 6.02 -29.51 -9.37
N GLY A 587 5.35 -29.19 -10.48
CA GLY A 587 5.26 -30.04 -11.66
C GLY A 587 6.62 -30.28 -12.34
N GLY A 588 7.44 -29.23 -12.46
CA GLY A 588 8.80 -29.32 -12.98
C GLY A 588 9.71 -30.21 -12.14
N GLY A 589 9.59 -30.13 -10.81
CA GLY A 589 10.31 -30.98 -9.86
C GLY A 589 9.88 -32.44 -9.88
N ILE A 590 8.57 -32.71 -9.93
CA ILE A 590 8.03 -34.07 -10.12
C ILE A 590 8.52 -34.65 -11.44
N PHE A 591 8.42 -33.88 -12.53
CA PHE A 591 8.83 -34.32 -13.85
C PHE A 591 10.33 -34.64 -13.87
N ALA A 592 11.17 -33.78 -13.30
CA ALA A 592 12.60 -34.06 -13.18
C ALA A 592 12.87 -35.35 -12.38
N SER A 593 12.15 -35.57 -11.28
CA SER A 593 12.34 -36.74 -10.40
C SER A 593 11.90 -38.05 -11.07
N LEU A 594 10.76 -38.06 -11.76
CA LEU A 594 10.22 -39.25 -12.42
C LEU A 594 11.09 -39.74 -13.59
N PHE A 595 11.88 -38.85 -14.18
CA PHE A 595 12.72 -39.15 -15.35
C PHE A 595 14.22 -39.07 -15.06
N ALA A 596 14.63 -39.03 -13.79
CA ALA A 596 16.04 -38.98 -13.39
C ALA A 596 16.77 -40.33 -13.52
N GLU A 597 16.06 -41.45 -13.70
CA GLU A 597 16.63 -42.80 -13.50
C GLU A 597 17.47 -43.36 -14.66
N ASP A 598 17.50 -42.74 -15.84
CA ASP A 598 18.18 -43.34 -17.01
C ASP A 598 19.65 -42.92 -17.21
N GLU A 599 20.13 -41.84 -16.57
CA GLU A 599 21.51 -41.36 -16.81
C GLU A 599 22.57 -42.03 -15.92
N ASN A 600 22.25 -42.34 -14.66
CA ASN A 600 23.22 -42.98 -13.74
C ASN A 600 23.58 -44.42 -14.17
N ASN A 601 22.66 -45.13 -14.83
CA ASN A 601 22.95 -46.47 -15.36
C ASN A 601 23.86 -46.43 -16.60
N GLY A 602 23.95 -45.29 -17.28
CA GLY A 602 24.79 -45.10 -18.46
C GLY A 602 26.27 -44.97 -18.11
N ASP A 603 26.60 -44.18 -17.09
CA ASP A 603 27.98 -43.92 -16.70
C ASP A 603 28.59 -45.05 -15.86
N GLU A 604 27.82 -45.73 -15.00
CA GLU A 604 28.29 -46.97 -14.36
C GLU A 604 28.63 -48.04 -15.41
N HIS A 605 27.84 -48.12 -16.49
CA HIS A 605 28.09 -49.09 -17.56
C HIS A 605 29.22 -48.66 -18.51
N ARG A 606 29.49 -47.36 -18.64
CA ARG A 606 30.59 -46.80 -19.44
C ARG A 606 31.92 -46.88 -18.70
N GLU A 607 31.92 -46.62 -17.40
CA GLU A 607 33.05 -46.86 -16.49
C GLU A 607 33.33 -48.36 -16.36
N SER A 608 32.31 -49.20 -16.23
CA SER A 608 32.47 -50.66 -16.30
C SER A 608 33.02 -51.15 -17.65
N ARG A 609 32.67 -50.50 -18.76
CA ARG A 609 33.25 -50.81 -20.09
C ARG A 609 34.67 -50.30 -20.24
N LEU A 610 35.01 -49.15 -19.66
CA LEU A 610 36.38 -48.62 -19.61
C LEU A 610 37.27 -49.50 -18.72
N ILE A 611 36.80 -49.92 -17.55
CA ILE A 611 37.50 -50.87 -16.67
C ILE A 611 37.67 -52.22 -17.37
N ARG A 612 36.67 -52.70 -18.12
CA ARG A 612 36.78 -53.95 -18.90
C ARG A 612 37.73 -53.81 -20.11
N ALA A 613 37.77 -52.64 -20.76
CA ALA A 613 38.71 -52.35 -21.86
C ALA A 613 40.16 -52.10 -21.40
N VAL A 614 40.34 -51.53 -20.19
CA VAL A 614 41.64 -51.38 -19.53
C VAL A 614 42.10 -52.72 -18.94
N GLY A 615 41.16 -53.53 -18.43
CA GLY A 615 41.38 -54.91 -18.01
C GLY A 615 41.90 -55.80 -19.15
N ASP A 616 41.35 -55.68 -20.36
CA ASP A 616 41.84 -56.39 -21.55
C ASP A 616 43.21 -55.87 -22.05
N ARG A 617 43.58 -54.61 -21.73
CA ARG A 617 44.94 -54.09 -21.99
C ARG A 617 45.95 -54.41 -20.89
N SER A 618 45.53 -54.88 -19.72
CA SER A 618 46.44 -55.32 -18.65
C SER A 618 47.25 -56.57 -19.02
N HIS A 619 46.77 -57.35 -20.00
CA HIS A 619 47.54 -58.47 -20.59
C HIS A 619 48.68 -58.01 -21.52
N VAL A 620 48.65 -56.76 -22.00
CA VAL A 620 49.72 -56.17 -22.83
C VAL A 620 50.73 -55.38 -21.97
N LEU A 621 50.31 -54.88 -20.81
CA LEU A 621 51.19 -54.19 -19.86
C LEU A 621 51.93 -55.14 -18.91
N SER A 622 51.49 -56.40 -18.76
CA SER A 622 52.25 -57.41 -18.02
C SER A 622 53.50 -57.91 -18.77
N GLU A 623 53.58 -57.75 -20.10
CA GLU A 623 54.82 -57.99 -20.87
C GLU A 623 55.80 -56.80 -20.82
N LEU A 624 55.32 -55.58 -20.58
CA LEU A 624 56.17 -54.38 -20.45
C LEU A 624 56.67 -54.14 -19.01
N SER A 625 56.05 -54.77 -18.01
CA SER A 625 56.44 -54.68 -16.59
C SER A 625 57.67 -55.53 -16.20
N ASN A 626 58.13 -56.43 -17.08
CA ASN A 626 59.35 -57.22 -16.86
C ASN A 626 60.67 -56.49 -17.22
N SER A 627 60.62 -55.17 -17.46
CA SER A 627 61.82 -54.35 -17.68
C SER A 627 61.69 -52.95 -17.06
N CYS A 628 61.58 -52.87 -15.74
CA CYS A 628 62.26 -51.80 -15.01
C CYS A 628 62.34 -52.09 -13.50
N LYS A 629 63.58 -52.16 -13.00
CA LYS A 629 63.90 -52.23 -11.56
C LYS A 629 63.43 -50.95 -10.87
N LEU A 630 62.49 -51.06 -9.93
CA LEU A 630 62.34 -50.07 -8.86
C LEU A 630 61.75 -50.72 -7.60
N GLN A 631 62.62 -51.43 -6.88
CA GLN A 631 62.46 -51.70 -5.45
C GLN A 631 63.15 -50.56 -4.70
N HIS A 632 62.40 -49.58 -4.20
CA HIS A 632 62.69 -48.84 -2.97
C HIS A 632 61.63 -47.77 -2.80
N LEU A 633 60.86 -47.87 -1.72
CA LEU A 633 60.02 -46.86 -1.04
C LEU A 633 58.67 -47.48 -0.64
N ASN A 634 58.73 -48.46 0.27
CA ASN A 634 57.59 -48.87 1.08
C ASN A 634 58.09 -49.12 2.52
N LYS A 635 58.67 -48.09 3.14
CA LYS A 635 59.20 -48.17 4.51
C LYS A 635 59.05 -46.89 5.36
N GLU A 636 58.18 -45.96 4.97
CA GLU A 636 57.94 -44.73 5.77
C GLU A 636 56.45 -44.45 6.05
N PHE A 637 55.55 -45.40 5.76
CA PHE A 637 54.11 -45.16 5.93
C PHE A 637 53.49 -45.86 7.16
N HIS A 638 54.29 -46.39 8.10
CA HIS A 638 53.76 -47.19 9.21
C HIS A 638 54.03 -46.69 10.64
N ASP A 639 54.68 -45.54 10.87
CA ASP A 639 55.11 -45.12 12.22
C ASP A 639 54.45 -43.83 12.76
N SER A 640 53.23 -43.46 12.36
CA SER A 640 52.55 -42.24 12.87
C SER A 640 51.14 -42.47 13.43
N ILE A 641 50.91 -43.56 14.15
CA ILE A 641 49.71 -43.72 14.99
C ILE A 641 50.13 -44.39 16.31
N ASN A 642 50.27 -43.58 17.36
CA ASN A 642 49.98 -43.87 18.78
C ASN A 642 50.86 -43.04 19.72
N ASP A 643 50.30 -41.98 20.32
CA ASP A 643 50.67 -41.60 21.69
C ASP A 643 49.52 -40.83 22.39
N PRO A 644 48.93 -41.37 23.46
CA PRO A 644 47.95 -40.69 24.30
C PRO A 644 48.60 -40.24 25.62
N GLN A 645 48.68 -38.94 25.88
CA GLN A 645 48.59 -38.36 27.24
C GLN A 645 48.84 -36.85 27.25
N LYS A 646 47.87 -36.07 27.75
CA LYS A 646 48.14 -34.96 28.67
C LYS A 646 46.85 -34.47 29.35
N GLU A 647 46.68 -34.89 30.61
CA GLU A 647 45.96 -34.15 31.64
C GLU A 647 46.88 -33.04 32.19
N VAL A 648 46.34 -31.84 32.47
CA VAL A 648 46.66 -31.02 33.66
C VAL A 648 45.43 -30.17 34.04
N PHE A 649 45.16 -30.18 35.35
CA PHE A 649 44.14 -29.56 36.21
C PHE A 649 43.97 -28.02 36.20
N MET A 650 42.76 -27.55 36.56
CA MET A 650 42.42 -26.79 37.81
C MET A 650 40.91 -26.44 37.84
N GLU A 651 40.13 -27.05 38.75
CA GLU A 651 39.53 -26.47 40.00
C GLU A 651 38.46 -25.40 39.73
N ASP A 652 37.17 -25.76 39.83
CA ASP A 652 36.27 -25.72 41.02
C ASP A 652 35.70 -24.32 41.29
N GLU A 653 34.38 -24.16 41.12
CA GLU A 653 33.47 -23.58 42.13
C GLU A 653 31.99 -23.55 41.64
N ASP A 654 31.14 -24.20 42.43
CA ASP A 654 29.77 -23.84 42.84
C ASP A 654 28.67 -23.48 41.82
N LEU A 655 27.79 -24.45 41.57
CA LEU A 655 26.37 -24.18 41.31
C LEU A 655 25.48 -25.22 42.01
N GLY A 656 24.97 -24.85 43.18
CA GLY A 656 23.81 -25.48 43.83
C GLY A 656 22.49 -24.83 43.39
N PRO A 657 21.35 -25.54 43.49
CA PRO A 657 20.11 -25.18 42.77
C PRO A 657 19.09 -24.49 43.66
N ILE A 658 18.38 -23.46 43.15
CA ILE A 658 17.21 -22.89 43.83
C ILE A 658 16.08 -22.57 42.83
N LEU A 659 14.94 -23.22 43.11
CA LEU A 659 13.57 -22.96 42.65
C LEU A 659 13.04 -21.57 43.06
N LEU A 660 12.03 -21.08 42.32
CA LEU A 660 10.87 -20.21 42.68
C LEU A 660 10.69 -19.11 41.62
N ASN A 661 9.58 -19.07 40.86
CA ASN A 661 8.22 -18.64 41.23
C ASN A 661 8.13 -17.16 41.63
N THR A 662 7.39 -16.35 40.84
CA THR A 662 6.71 -15.05 41.10
C THR A 662 6.44 -14.42 39.71
N GLN A 663 5.24 -14.04 39.24
CA GLN A 663 4.14 -13.24 39.80
C GLN A 663 4.63 -11.94 40.46
N HIS A 664 4.62 -10.81 39.73
CA HIS A 664 3.94 -9.58 40.12
C HIS A 664 4.02 -8.43 39.08
N SER A 665 2.86 -7.82 38.84
CA SER A 665 2.56 -6.38 38.64
C SER A 665 3.59 -5.45 37.97
N PHE A 666 3.18 -4.84 36.86
CA PHE A 666 3.75 -3.58 36.37
C PHE A 666 2.97 -2.41 36.98
N GLU A 667 3.66 -1.61 37.80
CA GLU A 667 3.20 -0.32 38.34
C GLU A 667 3.24 0.75 37.25
N GLU A 668 2.14 1.47 37.11
CA GLU A 668 2.07 2.79 36.47
C GLU A 668 2.93 3.79 37.25
N ARG A 669 3.80 4.50 36.53
CA ARG A 669 4.52 5.66 37.06
C ARG A 669 4.01 6.91 36.34
N HIS A 670 3.21 7.69 37.05
CA HIS A 670 2.88 9.07 36.74
C HIS A 670 4.15 9.89 36.48
N PHE A 671 4.18 10.60 35.35
CA PHE A 671 5.05 11.76 35.14
C PHE A 671 4.16 13.00 35.07
N ASN A 672 4.29 13.87 36.08
CA ASN A 672 3.72 15.21 36.09
C ASN A 672 4.65 16.18 35.33
N ASP A 673 4.00 17.02 34.54
CA ASP A 673 4.23 18.44 34.24
C ASP A 673 5.65 19.01 34.36
N GLY A 674 6.14 19.46 33.20
CA GLY A 674 7.20 20.45 33.08
C GLY A 674 7.06 21.19 31.76
N ASP A 675 6.64 22.45 31.86
CA ASP A 675 6.61 23.48 30.81
C ASP A 675 7.84 23.41 29.88
N PHE A 676 7.60 23.29 28.57
CA PHE A 676 8.58 23.66 27.55
C PHE A 676 7.90 24.49 26.47
N THR A 677 8.19 25.79 26.50
CA THR A 677 7.84 26.78 25.50
C THR A 677 8.63 26.52 24.21
N THR A 678 7.91 26.36 23.10
CA THR A 678 8.42 26.28 21.73
C THR A 678 8.77 27.66 21.19
N ASP A 679 9.96 28.15 21.54
CA ASP A 679 10.68 29.20 20.82
C ASP A 679 12.17 28.80 20.81
N ASP A 680 12.78 28.68 19.62
CA ASP A 680 14.21 28.43 19.32
C ASP A 680 14.62 27.11 18.61
N ILE A 681 13.84 26.59 17.64
CA ILE A 681 14.40 25.72 16.58
C ILE A 681 13.84 26.10 15.20
N LEU A 682 14.16 27.32 14.75
CA LEU A 682 14.07 27.74 13.34
C LEU A 682 15.31 28.55 12.97
N ALA A 683 16.46 27.86 12.88
CA ALA A 683 17.63 28.34 12.15
C ALA A 683 18.67 27.22 12.05
N HIS A 684 18.65 26.42 10.99
CA HIS A 684 19.83 25.95 10.24
C HIS A 684 19.40 24.88 9.22
N MET A 685 20.08 24.90 8.06
CA MET A 685 19.87 24.09 6.84
C MET A 685 18.86 24.76 5.88
N GLY A 686 19.26 25.57 4.92
CA GLY A 686 20.47 25.49 4.09
C GLY A 686 20.06 25.05 2.70
N SER A 687 19.76 26.06 1.88
CA SER A 687 19.45 25.98 0.46
C SER A 687 20.51 25.21 -0.34
N GLU A 688 20.10 24.22 -1.13
CA GLU A 688 20.78 23.88 -2.39
C GLU A 688 19.76 23.59 -3.49
N SER A 689 19.78 24.48 -4.48
CA SER A 689 19.22 24.36 -5.81
C SER A 689 19.83 23.19 -6.58
N PHE A 690 19.03 22.43 -7.34
CA PHE A 690 19.51 21.87 -8.60
C PHE A 690 18.35 21.71 -9.61
N GLU A 691 18.59 22.25 -10.79
CA GLU A 691 17.82 22.06 -12.02
C GLU A 691 17.87 20.59 -12.49
N ALA A 692 16.73 20.08 -12.97
CA ALA A 692 16.60 19.14 -14.09
C ALA A 692 15.17 19.18 -14.63
#